data_AF-A0A2B4RKB7-F1
#
_entry.id   AF-A0A2B4RKB7-F1
#
_cell.length_a   1.000
_cell.length_b   1.000
_cell.length_c   1.000
_cell.angle_alpha   90.00
_cell.angle_beta   90.00
_cell.angle_gamma   90.00
#
_symmetry.space_group_name_H-M   'P 1'
#
loop_
_entity.id
_entity.type
_entity.pdbx_description
1 polymer ?
#
loop_
_entity_poly.entity_id
_entity_poly.type
_entity_poly.pdbx_seq_one_letter_code
_entity_poly.pdbx_strand_id
1 'polypeptide(L)'
;MDNLTLSFATGNTHLGVAFRNLPRDREKPLCPCASAVYGNCDIKMRYMGRGDAFIAKLEESKEKASRPSTSPAVKPSPQSPGRKSPLQSPRTTSPTQAPSFSNDSANSSESYKFSHNCGDNIAVMHGGKKARRIDALQNLNHGVVMTVQPLKDDELFEVRLDSKVPKWFGTLDIGATTVSPEGLEFPPSMDRFRQGVTFALCENKILKNGNEMTEISKDLNDLTVGDRVGVMRKLDNSLHFFINGINVGKQVKTLPPVLYGVVDVFGQAEEVTITGGTAETQSSNQDGVDSVSVMVRMNNIIDIIKDGKFNDLLFVVRKVAKDILEPFSETDDRQLRIKYGDHLSDIGAPMYLTMLLRRVMDMGMETQAGGLGMCVIRSVFWNYADASLKMARGLGRSGALNIMLNDLDTFGPYSSIDEKKKFLVFSTMSILHNCSKAAENRQILLNLRAIERISPFLKADDVEIVMAAILTLAHISSDDQKKRLEAESRVIGYLIGMLRDALNQSDLRVRSDGGTWSAQEIAEGLGNLVVNEKNMEVMLERDVVSLMISLLAKGGDTEKECAANTLWIIAKTSKGKAKIKETAAATEELTRLSKSSNQSVQAAAKRVLLKLKETTYTQGAANKQPRTRCDYQEKCRTFKSSLKLSDEFFNPKFDICYCTECHAARGDNLYYTRGQPAKDYGIPIGWCRLGLMVNPRAKALDVFNKWHVAFHGTRVESVNAILEEGDVALGGKKLSEEDEHFNDDRKPTGFDTKQIFVSPSVRYSGGDSYAKPKSFTHPSTNKTYTAKAVLQLCINPDSYQVGPQTIGATAEIDPKFSNQEIEWSTKERGSIILYGLLVKLDEEN
;
A
#
# COMPACT_ATOMS: atom_id res chain seq x y z
N MET A 1 39.80 17.24 36.88
CA MET A 1 39.09 16.05 36.33
C MET A 1 39.55 14.85 37.15
N ASP A 2 39.09 14.73 38.40
CA ASP A 2 39.78 13.81 39.33
C ASP A 2 39.02 12.47 39.46
N ASN A 3 37.80 12.38 38.88
CA ASN A 3 36.96 11.18 38.91
C ASN A 3 36.69 10.58 37.52
N LEU A 4 37.52 10.87 36.51
CA LEU A 4 37.41 10.30 35.14
C LEU A 4 35.97 10.35 34.58
N THR A 5 35.27 11.44 34.88
CA THR A 5 33.84 11.60 34.62
C THR A 5 33.60 12.83 33.76
N LEU A 6 32.80 12.67 32.71
CA LEU A 6 32.31 13.77 31.87
C LEU A 6 30.84 14.00 32.19
N SER A 7 30.47 15.24 32.49
CA SER A 7 29.11 15.65 32.87
C SER A 7 28.63 16.77 31.96
N PHE A 8 27.31 16.88 31.81
CA PHE A 8 26.69 17.98 31.07
C PHE A 8 25.98 18.95 32.01
N ALA A 9 25.92 20.20 31.60
CA ALA A 9 25.21 21.27 32.28
C ALA A 9 24.56 22.20 31.26
N THR A 10 23.40 22.79 31.61
CA THR A 10 22.87 23.97 30.92
C THR A 10 22.98 25.17 31.85
N GLY A 11 23.70 26.22 31.44
CA GLY A 11 24.02 27.34 32.33
C GLY A 11 24.78 26.87 33.59
N ASN A 12 24.20 27.08 34.77
CA ASN A 12 24.74 26.61 36.05
C ASN A 12 24.09 25.31 36.56
N THR A 13 23.15 24.74 35.82
CA THR A 13 22.37 23.57 36.24
C THR A 13 23.04 22.29 35.74
N HIS A 14 23.49 21.44 36.66
CA HIS A 14 24.06 20.13 36.34
C HIS A 14 22.96 19.17 35.86
N LEU A 15 23.13 18.60 34.68
CA LEU A 15 22.16 17.70 34.05
C LEU A 15 22.47 16.22 34.26
N GLY A 16 23.62 15.91 34.88
CA GLY A 16 24.03 14.53 35.13
C GLY A 16 25.40 14.16 34.54
N VAL A 17 25.85 12.97 34.92
CA VAL A 17 27.12 12.39 34.47
C VAL A 17 26.86 11.58 33.21
N ALA A 18 27.46 12.01 32.10
CA ALA A 18 27.30 11.36 30.80
C ALA A 18 28.21 10.15 30.63
N PHE A 19 29.43 10.22 31.15
CA PHE A 19 30.41 9.14 31.06
C PHE A 19 31.14 8.98 32.39
N ARG A 20 31.26 7.73 32.85
CA ARG A 20 32.11 7.32 33.97
C ARG A 20 33.28 6.49 33.44
N ASN A 21 34.39 6.45 34.16
CA ASN A 21 35.56 5.61 33.86
C ASN A 21 36.26 5.94 32.52
N LEU A 22 36.46 7.23 32.22
CA LEU A 22 37.31 7.63 31.10
C LEU A 22 38.73 7.02 31.25
N PRO A 23 39.38 6.58 30.16
CA PRO A 23 40.72 5.96 30.22
C PRO A 23 41.74 6.87 30.92
N ARG A 24 42.56 6.29 31.81
CA ARG A 24 43.56 7.01 32.60
C ARG A 24 44.78 7.44 31.78
N ASP A 25 45.22 6.59 30.86
CA ASP A 25 46.31 6.89 29.94
C ASP A 25 45.76 7.42 28.63
N ARG A 26 45.92 8.72 28.43
CA ARG A 26 45.64 9.35 27.15
C ARG A 26 46.91 10.02 26.65
N GLU A 27 47.43 9.53 25.53
CA GLU A 27 48.52 10.20 24.80
C GLU A 27 48.10 11.58 24.25
N LYS A 28 46.79 11.88 24.19
CA LYS A 28 46.23 13.14 23.67
C LYS A 28 45.10 13.67 24.57
N PRO A 29 45.00 15.00 24.79
CA PRO A 29 43.92 15.59 25.58
C PRO A 29 42.55 15.32 24.97
N LEU A 30 41.50 15.22 25.80
CA LEU A 30 40.12 15.26 25.32
C LEU A 30 39.81 16.66 24.80
N CYS A 31 39.53 16.75 23.51
CA CYS A 31 39.03 17.96 22.89
C CYS A 31 37.49 17.89 22.84
N PRO A 32 36.77 18.81 23.50
CA PRO A 32 35.34 18.89 23.33
C PRO A 32 35.00 19.31 21.90
N CYS A 33 33.96 18.70 21.32
CA CYS A 33 33.43 19.06 20.01
C CYS A 33 31.93 19.26 20.13
N ALA A 34 31.41 20.35 19.58
CA ALA A 34 29.98 20.68 19.58
C ALA A 34 29.51 20.84 18.13
N SER A 35 28.32 20.32 17.84
CA SER A 35 27.65 20.48 16.54
C SER A 35 26.25 21.03 16.79
N ALA A 36 25.88 22.11 16.10
CA ALA A 36 24.58 22.76 16.19
C ALA A 36 23.86 22.62 14.84
N VAL A 37 22.56 22.33 14.88
CA VAL A 37 21.81 21.98 13.66
C VAL A 37 20.95 23.14 13.13
N TYR A 38 20.55 24.16 13.90
CA TYR A 38 20.00 25.45 13.39
C TYR A 38 19.87 26.51 14.52
N GLY A 39 20.09 27.81 14.23
CA GLY A 39 19.87 28.97 15.13
C GLY A 39 21.08 29.48 15.95
N ASN A 40 21.11 30.78 16.30
CA ASN A 40 22.19 31.45 17.06
C ASN A 40 22.30 30.89 18.51
N CYS A 41 23.06 29.81 18.69
CA CYS A 41 23.34 29.21 19.99
C CYS A 41 24.67 29.71 20.57
N ASP A 42 24.63 30.30 21.76
CA ASP A 42 25.83 30.73 22.50
C ASP A 42 26.35 29.59 23.38
N ILE A 43 27.14 28.68 22.79
CA ILE A 43 27.67 27.49 23.48
C ILE A 43 28.98 27.87 24.18
N LYS A 44 28.95 27.96 25.52
CA LYS A 44 30.13 28.24 26.34
C LYS A 44 30.62 26.97 27.05
N MET A 45 31.85 26.58 26.74
CA MET A 45 32.51 25.44 27.39
C MET A 45 33.53 25.98 28.40
N ARG A 46 33.40 25.62 29.68
CA ARG A 46 34.32 26.03 30.74
C ARG A 46 34.90 24.80 31.42
N TYR A 47 36.22 24.76 31.56
CA TYR A 47 36.89 23.77 32.41
C TYR A 47 36.59 24.08 33.88
N MET A 48 35.90 23.20 34.58
CA MET A 48 35.38 23.45 35.94
C MET A 48 36.35 23.09 37.08
N GLY A 49 37.63 22.82 36.79
CA GLY A 49 38.64 22.56 37.82
C GLY A 49 38.51 21.19 38.51
N ARG A 50 39.09 21.06 39.73
CA ARG A 50 38.94 19.88 40.60
C ARG A 50 37.54 19.92 41.24
N GLY A 51 36.77 18.83 41.06
CA GLY A 51 35.31 18.80 41.27
C GLY A 51 34.83 19.06 42.71
N ASP A 52 35.72 19.07 43.69
CA ASP A 52 35.36 19.05 45.11
C ASP A 52 34.80 20.41 45.59
N ALA A 53 35.25 21.53 45.02
CA ALA A 53 34.78 22.88 45.39
C ALA A 53 33.37 23.21 44.86
N PHE A 54 32.89 22.50 43.84
CA PHE A 54 31.54 22.70 43.27
C PHE A 54 30.50 21.83 43.97
N ILE A 55 30.87 20.61 44.36
CA ILE A 55 30.01 19.71 45.15
C ILE A 55 29.70 20.35 46.52
N ALA A 56 30.69 20.95 47.20
CA ALA A 56 30.49 21.63 48.48
C ALA A 56 29.45 22.78 48.41
N LYS A 57 29.42 23.56 47.31
CA LYS A 57 28.42 24.63 47.10
C LYS A 57 27.01 24.10 46.80
N LEU A 58 26.91 22.91 46.22
CA LEU A 58 25.65 22.21 45.95
C LEU A 58 25.07 21.54 47.20
N GLU A 59 25.93 21.15 48.14
CA GLU A 59 25.52 20.57 49.42
C GLU A 59 25.09 21.65 50.43
N GLU A 60 25.78 22.80 50.49
CA GLU A 60 25.36 23.98 51.29
C GLU A 60 23.97 24.53 50.88
N SER A 61 23.61 24.40 49.60
CA SER A 61 22.31 24.85 49.08
C SER A 61 21.18 23.84 49.30
N LYS A 62 21.50 22.57 49.60
CA LYS A 62 20.53 21.55 50.01
C LYS A 62 20.21 21.58 51.51
N GLU A 63 21.16 21.92 52.39
CA GLU A 63 20.93 22.00 53.85
C GLU A 63 20.00 23.14 54.28
N LYS A 64 19.84 24.20 53.47
CA LYS A 64 18.86 25.27 53.74
C LYS A 64 17.40 24.89 53.41
N ALA A 65 17.16 23.78 52.72
CA ALA A 65 15.82 23.32 52.33
C ALA A 65 15.27 22.17 53.22
N SER A 66 16.05 21.68 54.19
CA SER A 66 15.69 20.54 55.05
C SER A 66 15.82 20.86 56.55
N ARG A 67 14.90 21.66 57.09
CA ARG A 67 14.54 21.61 58.52
C ARG A 67 13.02 21.36 58.64
N PRO A 68 12.57 20.24 59.24
CA PRO A 68 11.17 20.05 59.59
C PRO A 68 10.93 20.35 61.08
N SER A 69 9.83 21.07 61.38
CA SER A 69 9.21 21.04 62.70
C SER A 69 8.44 19.73 62.87
N THR A 70 8.79 18.91 63.87
CA THR A 70 7.80 18.06 64.57
C THR A 70 8.32 17.59 65.93
N SER A 71 7.39 17.35 66.85
CA SER A 71 7.51 16.42 67.99
C SER A 71 6.11 15.77 68.19
N PRO A 72 5.97 14.64 68.91
CA PRO A 72 6.08 13.30 68.31
C PRO A 72 4.98 12.30 68.78
N ALA A 73 4.87 11.12 68.14
CA ALA A 73 4.80 9.80 68.79
C ALA A 73 4.54 8.65 67.78
N VAL A 74 5.49 7.72 67.60
CA VAL A 74 5.60 6.33 68.15
C VAL A 74 4.84 5.24 67.36
N LYS A 75 5.62 4.51 66.53
CA LYS A 75 5.73 3.05 66.19
C LYS A 75 4.77 2.01 66.82
N PRO A 76 4.74 0.72 66.35
CA PRO A 76 5.26 0.14 65.08
C PRO A 76 4.33 -0.90 64.37
N SER A 77 4.79 -1.27 63.17
CA SER A 77 4.55 -2.44 62.29
C SER A 77 4.76 -3.83 62.94
N PRO A 78 4.88 -4.99 62.22
CA PRO A 78 4.42 -5.46 60.88
C PRO A 78 3.83 -6.91 60.92
N GLN A 79 3.40 -7.48 59.79
CA GLN A 79 3.93 -8.77 59.25
C GLN A 79 3.11 -9.32 58.07
N SER A 80 3.81 -9.53 56.96
CA SER A 80 3.53 -10.45 55.84
C SER A 80 4.09 -11.85 56.14
N PRO A 81 4.15 -12.84 55.22
CA PRO A 81 3.29 -13.21 54.07
C PRO A 81 2.95 -14.73 54.07
N GLY A 82 2.06 -15.20 53.19
CA GLY A 82 1.80 -16.64 53.05
C GLY A 82 1.16 -17.04 51.72
N ARG A 83 1.99 -17.63 50.85
CA ARG A 83 1.70 -18.15 49.50
C ARG A 83 1.10 -19.56 49.58
N LYS A 84 0.09 -19.88 48.74
CA LYS A 84 -0.03 -21.12 47.92
C LYS A 84 -1.47 -21.31 47.36
N SER A 85 -1.54 -21.47 46.05
CA SER A 85 -2.66 -21.94 45.21
C SER A 85 -2.89 -23.47 45.39
N PRO A 86 -3.72 -24.15 44.57
CA PRO A 86 -5.00 -23.81 43.90
C PRO A 86 -6.07 -24.91 44.15
N LEU A 87 -7.36 -24.69 43.86
CA LEU A 87 -8.26 -25.81 43.45
C LEU A 87 -9.61 -25.34 42.88
N GLN A 88 -9.91 -25.99 41.77
CA GLN A 88 -11.13 -26.26 41.00
C GLN A 88 -12.52 -25.90 41.57
N SER A 89 -13.38 -25.52 40.62
CA SER A 89 -14.84 -25.34 40.67
C SER A 89 -15.61 -26.59 41.11
N PRO A 90 -16.90 -26.47 41.47
CA PRO A 90 -17.93 -26.89 40.51
C PRO A 90 -19.34 -26.22 40.60
N ARG A 91 -20.00 -26.18 39.43
CA ARG A 91 -21.42 -26.49 39.10
C ARG A 91 -22.63 -25.73 39.70
N THR A 92 -23.28 -25.00 38.78
CA THR A 92 -24.71 -25.03 38.35
C THR A 92 -25.85 -25.14 39.38
N THR A 93 -26.83 -24.23 39.27
CA THR A 93 -28.25 -24.53 38.93
C THR A 93 -29.06 -23.24 38.71
N SER A 94 -29.91 -23.26 37.67
CA SER A 94 -30.99 -22.32 37.31
C SER A 94 -32.26 -22.64 38.15
N PRO A 95 -33.40 -21.87 38.18
CA PRO A 95 -34.21 -21.54 36.99
C PRO A 95 -35.19 -20.31 37.00
N THR A 96 -35.75 -20.02 35.81
CA THR A 96 -37.15 -19.57 35.51
C THR A 96 -37.57 -18.08 35.44
N GLN A 97 -37.84 -17.63 34.18
CA GLN A 97 -38.92 -16.78 33.57
C GLN A 97 -39.33 -15.43 34.23
N ALA A 98 -39.72 -14.32 33.57
CA ALA A 98 -39.98 -13.77 32.21
C ALA A 98 -40.15 -12.21 32.43
N PRO A 99 -40.40 -11.27 31.46
CA PRO A 99 -40.80 -11.40 30.06
C PRO A 99 -40.01 -10.50 29.06
N SER A 100 -40.37 -10.68 27.79
CA SER A 100 -39.94 -9.94 26.59
C SER A 100 -40.33 -8.46 26.57
N PHE A 101 -39.38 -7.57 26.26
CA PHE A 101 -39.65 -6.28 25.60
C PHE A 101 -38.44 -5.82 24.75
N SER A 102 -38.75 -5.49 23.49
CA SER A 102 -38.09 -4.53 22.57
C SER A 102 -36.56 -4.46 22.51
N ASN A 103 -36.03 -4.84 21.34
CA ASN A 103 -34.75 -4.38 20.81
C ASN A 103 -34.79 -2.85 20.68
N ASP A 104 -34.25 -2.14 21.66
CA ASP A 104 -33.65 -0.83 21.46
C ASP A 104 -32.14 -0.98 21.52
N SER A 105 -31.54 -1.01 20.33
CA SER A 105 -30.13 -0.76 20.10
C SER A 105 -29.81 0.67 20.56
N ALA A 106 -29.23 0.81 21.75
CA ALA A 106 -28.72 2.09 22.25
C ALA A 106 -27.20 2.19 22.08
N ASN A 107 -26.84 2.91 21.00
CA ASN A 107 -25.71 3.83 20.86
C ASN A 107 -24.28 3.31 21.04
N SER A 108 -23.67 2.93 19.91
CA SER A 108 -22.25 3.17 19.67
C SER A 108 -21.92 4.65 19.93
N SER A 109 -20.93 4.93 20.79
CA SER A 109 -20.44 6.30 21.04
C SER A 109 -20.06 6.97 19.71
N GLU A 110 -20.77 8.04 19.34
CA GLU A 110 -20.33 8.91 18.25
C GLU A 110 -18.98 9.53 18.62
N SER A 111 -17.95 9.19 17.87
CA SER A 111 -16.63 9.81 18.00
C SER A 111 -16.69 11.28 17.53
N TYR A 112 -15.94 12.18 18.19
CA TYR A 112 -15.95 13.62 17.88
C TYR A 112 -15.71 13.92 16.39
N LYS A 113 -16.44 14.91 15.86
CA LYS A 113 -16.28 15.45 14.52
C LYS A 113 -16.13 16.96 14.56
N PHE A 114 -15.33 17.53 13.67
CA PHE A 114 -15.30 18.96 13.38
C PHE A 114 -16.60 19.41 12.68
N SER A 115 -17.06 20.59 13.05
CA SER A 115 -18.19 21.28 12.46
C SER A 115 -17.83 21.86 11.10
N HIS A 116 -18.71 21.70 10.12
CA HIS A 116 -18.58 22.39 8.83
C HIS A 116 -18.83 23.90 8.94
N ASN A 117 -19.50 24.37 10.00
CA ASN A 117 -19.47 25.80 10.34
C ASN A 117 -18.15 26.09 11.07
N CYS A 118 -17.23 26.75 10.38
CA CYS A 118 -15.85 27.01 10.81
C CYS A 118 -15.33 28.34 10.19
N GLY A 119 -14.10 28.74 10.53
CA GLY A 119 -13.48 29.95 10.01
C GLY A 119 -13.23 29.92 8.49
N ASP A 120 -13.22 31.09 7.87
CA ASP A 120 -13.22 31.29 6.41
C ASP A 120 -12.09 30.58 5.66
N ASN A 121 -10.96 30.33 6.34
CA ASN A 121 -9.79 29.70 5.73
C ASN A 121 -9.62 28.24 6.13
N ILE A 122 -10.68 27.55 6.60
CA ILE A 122 -10.63 26.12 6.95
C ILE A 122 -11.58 25.30 6.09
N ALA A 123 -11.06 24.19 5.59
CA ALA A 123 -11.85 23.12 5.00
C ALA A 123 -11.90 21.93 5.97
N VAL A 124 -13.12 21.51 6.32
CA VAL A 124 -13.36 20.28 7.11
C VAL A 124 -13.65 19.11 6.16
N MET A 125 -12.89 18.02 6.31
CA MET A 125 -12.85 16.87 5.40
C MET A 125 -13.00 15.53 6.14
N HIS A 126 -13.03 14.43 5.39
CA HIS A 126 -13.10 13.05 5.92
C HIS A 126 -14.24 12.85 6.94
N GLY A 127 -15.46 13.30 6.59
CA GLY A 127 -16.63 13.14 7.47
C GLY A 127 -16.51 13.88 8.80
N GLY A 128 -15.78 15.01 8.82
CA GLY A 128 -15.54 15.80 10.03
C GLY A 128 -14.32 15.35 10.83
N LYS A 129 -13.46 14.45 10.33
CA LYS A 129 -12.29 13.99 11.08
C LYS A 129 -11.03 14.81 10.83
N LYS A 130 -10.98 15.61 9.77
CA LYS A 130 -9.79 16.39 9.40
C LYS A 130 -10.16 17.86 9.15
N ALA A 131 -9.29 18.77 9.54
CA ALA A 131 -9.38 20.19 9.21
C ALA A 131 -8.07 20.65 8.56
N ARG A 132 -8.16 21.35 7.42
CA ARG A 132 -7.01 21.85 6.65
C ARG A 132 -7.20 23.33 6.33
N ARG A 133 -6.13 24.12 6.42
CA ARG A 133 -6.14 25.52 6.01
C ARG A 133 -6.14 25.67 4.48
N ILE A 134 -7.07 26.46 3.95
CA ILE A 134 -7.23 26.75 2.52
C ILE A 134 -6.13 27.73 2.09
N ASP A 135 -5.45 27.43 0.98
CA ASP A 135 -4.32 28.22 0.45
C ASP A 135 -3.27 28.56 1.51
N ALA A 136 -2.83 27.55 2.26
CA ALA A 136 -1.96 27.70 3.42
C ALA A 136 -0.61 28.38 3.15
N LEU A 137 -0.21 28.58 1.88
CA LEU A 137 0.97 29.38 1.48
C LEU A 137 0.71 30.90 1.40
N GLN A 138 -0.56 31.30 1.30
CA GLN A 138 -1.01 32.70 1.19
C GLN A 138 -1.76 33.16 2.45
N ASN A 139 -2.50 32.27 3.10
CA ASN A 139 -3.30 32.56 4.29
C ASN A 139 -2.72 31.88 5.54
N LEU A 140 -2.63 32.63 6.65
CA LEU A 140 -2.05 32.16 7.92
C LEU A 140 -3.03 32.17 9.11
N ASN A 141 -4.20 32.79 8.95
CA ASN A 141 -5.20 33.04 10.00
C ASN A 141 -6.62 32.69 9.52
N HIS A 142 -7.63 32.96 10.34
CA HIS A 142 -9.03 32.51 10.17
C HIS A 142 -9.14 30.98 10.14
N GLY A 143 -8.30 30.33 10.96
CA GLY A 143 -8.05 28.90 11.02
C GLY A 143 -8.89 28.12 12.04
N VAL A 144 -9.90 28.76 12.64
CA VAL A 144 -10.61 28.21 13.80
C VAL A 144 -11.70 27.22 13.39
N VAL A 145 -11.69 26.03 13.99
CA VAL A 145 -12.69 24.97 13.79
C VAL A 145 -13.07 24.36 15.13
N MET A 146 -14.32 23.89 15.26
CA MET A 146 -14.87 23.40 16.52
C MET A 146 -15.49 22.00 16.38
N THR A 147 -15.65 21.27 17.48
CA THR A 147 -16.39 20.01 17.47
C THR A 147 -17.89 20.24 17.29
N VAL A 148 -18.57 19.33 16.59
CA VAL A 148 -20.05 19.30 16.49
C VAL A 148 -20.65 18.89 17.82
N GLN A 149 -20.10 17.84 18.44
CA GLN A 149 -20.55 17.35 19.74
C GLN A 149 -19.88 18.13 20.88
N PRO A 150 -20.60 18.39 21.98
CA PRO A 150 -19.96 18.81 23.23
C PRO A 150 -18.96 17.76 23.72
N LEU A 151 -17.92 18.22 24.40
CA LEU A 151 -16.96 17.39 25.11
C LEU A 151 -17.69 16.56 26.17
N LYS A 152 -17.57 15.24 26.08
CA LYS A 152 -18.02 14.30 27.11
C LYS A 152 -16.97 14.20 28.21
N ASP A 153 -17.44 13.94 29.43
CA ASP A 153 -16.57 13.76 30.57
C ASP A 153 -15.68 12.54 30.39
N ASP A 154 -14.40 12.71 30.74
CA ASP A 154 -13.34 11.71 30.63
C ASP A 154 -13.07 11.21 29.19
N GLU A 155 -13.63 11.86 28.17
CA GLU A 155 -13.36 11.56 26.76
C GLU A 155 -12.37 12.57 26.17
N LEU A 156 -11.19 12.10 25.76
CA LEU A 156 -10.15 12.95 25.18
C LEU A 156 -10.51 13.36 23.75
N PHE A 157 -10.69 14.66 23.53
CA PHE A 157 -10.65 15.25 22.20
C PHE A 157 -9.20 15.58 21.85
N GLU A 158 -8.61 14.80 20.94
CA GLU A 158 -7.21 14.94 20.53
C GLU A 158 -7.14 15.13 19.01
N VAL A 159 -6.20 15.95 18.54
CA VAL A 159 -5.87 16.12 17.13
C VAL A 159 -4.38 15.92 16.89
N ARG A 160 -4.04 15.28 15.77
CA ARG A 160 -2.68 15.13 15.26
C ARG A 160 -2.39 16.21 14.22
N LEU A 161 -1.23 16.83 14.29
CA LEU A 161 -0.70 17.72 13.26
C LEU A 161 -0.22 16.89 12.06
N ASP A 162 -0.90 16.98 10.92
CA ASP A 162 -0.59 16.18 9.73
C ASP A 162 0.32 16.88 8.72
N SER A 163 0.34 18.22 8.69
CA SER A 163 1.24 19.00 7.80
C SER A 163 1.56 20.37 8.38
N LYS A 164 2.70 20.95 7.95
CA LYS A 164 3.16 22.30 8.30
C LYS A 164 3.59 23.11 7.08
N VAL A 165 3.38 24.43 7.13
CA VAL A 165 3.93 25.43 6.20
C VAL A 165 5.03 26.24 6.92
N PRO A 166 6.33 25.98 6.66
CA PRO A 166 7.44 26.61 7.40
C PRO A 166 7.61 28.12 7.17
N LYS A 167 6.86 28.71 6.23
CA LYS A 167 6.92 30.14 5.87
C LYS A 167 6.35 31.05 6.96
N TRP A 168 5.43 30.55 7.78
CA TRP A 168 4.67 31.36 8.73
C TRP A 168 5.21 31.26 10.16
N PHE A 169 4.90 32.25 10.99
CA PHE A 169 5.11 32.22 12.44
C PHE A 169 3.81 31.82 13.14
N GLY A 170 3.91 31.23 14.33
CA GLY A 170 2.79 30.65 15.07
C GLY A 170 2.58 29.16 14.79
N THR A 171 1.76 28.50 15.60
CA THR A 171 1.58 27.05 15.60
C THR A 171 0.11 26.67 15.82
N LEU A 172 -0.16 25.36 15.86
CA LEU A 172 -1.46 24.79 16.16
C LEU A 172 -1.87 25.10 17.61
N ASP A 173 -3.07 25.64 17.81
CA ASP A 173 -3.64 25.86 19.15
C ASP A 173 -4.87 24.97 19.37
N ILE A 174 -5.14 24.60 20.62
CA ILE A 174 -6.30 23.77 21.00
C ILE A 174 -6.95 24.28 22.28
N GLY A 175 -8.27 24.18 22.36
CA GLY A 175 -9.05 24.72 23.45
C GLY A 175 -10.41 24.07 23.64
N ALA A 176 -11.16 24.61 24.58
CA ALA A 176 -12.58 24.34 24.75
C ALA A 176 -13.36 25.65 25.01
N THR A 177 -14.56 25.76 24.45
CA THR A 177 -15.42 26.96 24.57
C THR A 177 -16.85 26.61 24.96
N THR A 178 -17.54 27.53 25.62
CA THR A 178 -18.96 27.40 25.96
C THR A 178 -19.91 27.69 24.80
N VAL A 179 -19.41 28.21 23.69
CA VAL A 179 -20.25 28.62 22.55
C VAL A 179 -20.45 27.45 21.60
N SER A 180 -21.66 27.29 21.07
CA SER A 180 -21.95 26.29 20.02
C SER A 180 -21.32 26.73 18.70
N PRO A 181 -20.85 25.80 17.84
CA PRO A 181 -20.44 26.17 16.50
C PRO A 181 -21.60 26.71 15.64
N GLU A 182 -22.87 26.47 15.97
CA GLU A 182 -24.02 26.96 15.20
C GLU A 182 -24.22 28.48 15.39
N GLY A 183 -24.19 29.24 14.28
CA GLY A 183 -24.42 30.69 14.30
C GLY A 183 -23.28 31.54 14.90
N LEU A 184 -22.11 30.94 15.13
CA LEU A 184 -20.92 31.63 15.62
C LEU A 184 -20.20 32.38 14.48
N GLU A 185 -19.86 33.65 14.72
CA GLU A 185 -18.86 34.36 13.93
C GLU A 185 -17.45 34.01 14.43
N PHE A 186 -16.67 33.32 13.60
CA PHE A 186 -15.35 32.82 13.98
C PHE A 186 -14.32 33.96 14.05
N PRO A 187 -13.50 34.04 15.13
CA PRO A 187 -12.45 35.04 15.20
C PRO A 187 -11.29 34.70 14.24
N PRO A 188 -10.46 35.69 13.87
CA PRO A 188 -9.27 35.46 13.05
C PRO A 188 -8.24 34.49 13.68
N SER A 189 -8.26 34.32 15.00
CA SER A 189 -7.35 33.44 15.73
C SER A 189 -7.91 33.12 17.13
N MET A 190 -7.44 32.04 17.77
CA MET A 190 -7.97 31.54 19.04
C MET A 190 -7.78 32.54 20.19
N ASP A 191 -6.69 33.31 20.21
CA ASP A 191 -6.43 34.37 21.20
C ASP A 191 -7.42 35.55 21.11
N ARG A 192 -8.15 35.67 20.00
CA ARG A 192 -9.18 36.70 19.75
C ARG A 192 -10.60 36.21 19.97
N PHE A 193 -10.79 34.99 20.47
CA PHE A 193 -12.10 34.48 20.81
C PHE A 193 -12.66 35.25 22.03
N ARG A 194 -13.69 36.07 21.82
CA ARG A 194 -14.33 36.91 22.86
C ARG A 194 -15.79 36.54 23.15
N GLN A 195 -16.42 35.76 22.27
CA GLN A 195 -17.78 35.28 22.46
C GLN A 195 -17.77 34.14 23.49
N GLY A 196 -18.56 34.24 24.57
CA GLY A 196 -18.60 33.23 25.63
C GLY A 196 -17.32 33.11 26.47
N VAL A 197 -17.08 31.92 27.04
CA VAL A 197 -15.87 31.58 27.80
C VAL A 197 -15.09 30.51 27.04
N THR A 198 -13.89 30.86 26.58
CA THR A 198 -12.97 30.01 25.86
C THR A 198 -11.68 29.85 26.64
N PHE A 199 -11.26 28.60 26.84
CA PHE A 199 -9.96 28.22 27.37
C PHE A 199 -9.11 27.64 26.25
N ALA A 200 -7.93 28.17 26.03
CA ALA A 200 -7.07 27.80 24.92
C ALA A 200 -5.65 27.55 25.40
N LEU A 201 -5.00 26.52 24.88
CA LEU A 201 -3.55 26.35 24.95
C LEU A 201 -2.97 26.91 23.65
N CYS A 202 -2.27 28.04 23.78
CA CYS A 202 -1.61 28.74 22.69
C CYS A 202 -0.13 28.87 23.02
N GLU A 203 0.76 28.48 22.11
CA GLU A 203 2.22 28.45 22.35
C GLU A 203 2.56 27.68 23.64
N ASN A 204 3.11 28.33 24.66
CA ASN A 204 3.37 27.74 25.97
C ASN A 204 2.41 28.25 27.07
N LYS A 205 1.26 28.83 26.71
CA LYS A 205 0.34 29.51 27.64
C LYS A 205 -1.08 28.98 27.57
N ILE A 206 -1.72 28.87 28.73
CA ILE A 206 -3.16 28.67 28.84
C ILE A 206 -3.83 30.04 28.97
N LEU A 207 -4.72 30.35 28.05
CA LEU A 207 -5.46 31.60 27.96
C LEU A 207 -6.94 31.39 28.35
N LYS A 208 -7.56 32.43 28.93
CA LYS A 208 -9.01 32.56 29.10
C LYS A 208 -9.49 33.82 28.38
N ASN A 209 -10.29 33.64 27.34
CA ASN A 209 -10.77 34.73 26.46
C ASN A 209 -9.62 35.64 25.97
N GLY A 210 -8.49 35.01 25.60
CA GLY A 210 -7.28 35.71 25.15
C GLY A 210 -6.39 36.29 26.26
N ASN A 211 -6.81 36.27 27.53
CA ASN A 211 -5.99 36.72 28.65
C ASN A 211 -5.19 35.55 29.24
N GLU A 212 -3.88 35.74 29.43
CA GLU A 212 -2.99 34.72 29.98
C GLU A 212 -3.40 34.35 31.42
N MET A 213 -3.63 33.06 31.65
CA MET A 213 -3.84 32.51 33.00
C MET A 213 -2.56 31.96 33.59
N THR A 214 -1.81 31.20 32.79
CA THR A 214 -0.61 30.51 33.24
C THR A 214 0.23 29.99 32.07
N GLU A 215 1.51 29.79 32.30
CA GLU A 215 2.45 29.14 31.38
C GLU A 215 2.63 27.63 31.70
N ILE A 216 2.90 26.81 30.68
CA ILE A 216 3.25 25.39 30.76
C ILE A 216 4.71 25.18 30.32
N SER A 217 5.30 24.04 30.67
CA SER A 217 6.73 23.77 30.41
C SER A 217 7.06 23.33 28.99
N LYS A 218 6.05 23.11 28.13
CA LYS A 218 6.21 22.69 26.73
C LYS A 218 5.57 23.75 25.82
N ASP A 219 6.22 24.06 24.72
CA ASP A 219 5.73 25.03 23.74
C ASP A 219 5.10 24.30 22.55
N LEU A 220 3.89 24.69 22.14
CA LEU A 220 3.27 24.19 20.92
C LEU A 220 4.05 24.59 19.66
N ASN A 221 4.95 25.59 19.72
CA ASN A 221 5.85 25.93 18.61
C ASN A 221 6.82 24.80 18.27
N ASP A 222 7.11 23.91 19.23
CA ASP A 222 7.97 22.75 19.05
C ASP A 222 7.25 21.56 18.36
N LEU A 223 5.94 21.67 18.09
CA LEU A 223 5.19 20.60 17.42
C LEU A 223 5.74 20.29 16.03
N THR A 224 5.94 19.02 15.76
CA THR A 224 6.30 18.46 14.46
C THR A 224 5.13 17.67 13.86
N VAL A 225 5.19 17.43 12.55
CA VAL A 225 4.18 16.60 11.88
C VAL A 225 4.17 15.21 12.53
N GLY A 226 2.99 14.77 12.97
CA GLY A 226 2.77 13.55 13.73
C GLY A 226 2.48 13.77 15.21
N ASP A 227 2.87 14.91 15.78
CA ASP A 227 2.58 15.25 17.17
C ASP A 227 1.08 15.53 17.36
N ARG A 228 0.61 15.28 18.59
CA ARG A 228 -0.80 15.37 18.97
C ARG A 228 -1.00 16.37 20.09
N VAL A 229 -2.08 17.13 20.01
CA VAL A 229 -2.55 18.02 21.09
C VAL A 229 -3.99 17.70 21.41
N GLY A 230 -4.33 17.71 22.69
CA GLY A 230 -5.66 17.29 23.14
C GLY A 230 -6.18 18.09 24.32
N VAL A 231 -7.49 18.04 24.50
CA VAL A 231 -8.22 18.63 25.62
C VAL A 231 -9.28 17.64 26.11
N MET A 232 -9.46 17.58 27.43
CA MET A 232 -10.44 16.70 28.06
C MET A 232 -11.09 17.41 29.25
N ARG A 233 -12.43 17.35 29.29
CA ARG A 233 -13.22 17.69 30.48
C ARG A 233 -13.23 16.48 31.41
N LYS A 234 -12.96 16.69 32.69
CA LYS A 234 -13.01 15.65 33.73
C LYS A 234 -14.31 15.74 34.53
N LEU A 235 -14.75 14.60 35.09
CA LEU A 235 -15.93 14.53 35.97
C LEU A 235 -15.87 15.47 37.18
N ASP A 236 -14.68 15.88 37.62
CA ASP A 236 -14.48 16.85 38.71
C ASP A 236 -14.63 18.32 38.28
N ASN A 237 -15.17 18.57 37.07
CA ASN A 237 -15.34 19.88 36.45
C ASN A 237 -14.01 20.63 36.21
N SER A 238 -12.94 19.91 35.90
CA SER A 238 -11.66 20.48 35.48
C SER A 238 -11.35 20.23 34.00
N LEU A 239 -10.58 21.13 33.38
CA LEU A 239 -10.13 21.03 31.98
C LEU A 239 -8.65 20.70 31.98
N HIS A 240 -8.29 19.66 31.25
CA HIS A 240 -6.92 19.19 31.12
C HIS A 240 -6.47 19.24 29.67
N PHE A 241 -5.24 19.72 29.45
CA PHE A 241 -4.58 19.74 28.15
C PHE A 241 -3.54 18.63 28.06
N PHE A 242 -3.31 18.14 26.84
CA PHE A 242 -2.43 17.03 26.52
C PHE A 242 -1.55 17.38 25.34
N ILE A 243 -0.28 16.97 25.39
CA ILE A 243 0.63 16.95 24.23
C ILE A 243 1.20 15.54 24.14
N ASN A 244 0.99 14.87 23.02
CA ASN A 244 1.39 13.48 22.76
C ASN A 244 0.90 12.51 23.86
N GLY A 245 -0.36 12.65 24.27
CA GLY A 245 -0.96 11.88 25.36
C GLY A 245 -0.45 12.20 26.77
N ILE A 246 0.53 13.10 26.93
CA ILE A 246 1.05 13.52 28.24
C ILE A 246 0.27 14.74 28.71
N ASN A 247 -0.31 14.65 29.91
CA ASN A 247 -0.98 15.77 30.54
C ASN A 247 0.02 16.89 30.87
N VAL A 248 -0.22 18.11 30.38
CA VAL A 248 0.68 19.26 30.60
C VAL A 248 0.39 20.06 31.86
N GLY A 249 -0.48 19.53 32.73
CA GLY A 249 -0.31 19.65 34.19
C GLY A 249 -0.88 20.89 34.87
N LYS A 250 -1.61 21.77 34.17
CA LYS A 250 -2.35 22.87 34.83
C LYS A 250 -3.83 22.81 34.48
N GLN A 251 -4.64 22.54 35.51
CA GLN A 251 -6.07 22.36 35.40
C GLN A 251 -6.78 23.72 35.43
N VAL A 252 -7.69 23.95 34.50
CA VAL A 252 -8.69 25.01 34.65
C VAL A 252 -9.83 24.45 35.50
N LYS A 253 -10.11 25.06 36.66
CA LYS A 253 -11.20 24.65 37.57
C LYS A 253 -12.41 25.58 37.44
N THR A 254 -13.57 25.10 37.88
CA THR A 254 -14.86 25.83 37.85
C THR A 254 -15.36 26.04 36.41
N LEU A 255 -15.49 24.93 35.68
CA LEU A 255 -15.97 24.95 34.31
C LEU A 255 -17.51 24.97 34.20
N PRO A 256 -18.05 25.62 33.16
CA PRO A 256 -19.43 25.43 32.72
C PRO A 256 -19.75 23.96 32.35
N PRO A 257 -21.03 23.56 32.37
CA PRO A 257 -21.43 22.17 32.16
C PRO A 257 -21.25 21.67 30.72
N VAL A 258 -21.34 22.55 29.73
CA VAL A 258 -21.23 22.20 28.31
C VAL A 258 -20.06 22.96 27.70
N LEU A 259 -19.13 22.23 27.09
CA LEU A 259 -17.99 22.77 26.37
C LEU A 259 -17.87 22.08 25.01
N TYR A 260 -17.47 22.82 23.98
CA TYR A 260 -17.12 22.29 22.67
C TYR A 260 -15.60 22.38 22.48
N GLY A 261 -15.00 21.37 21.87
CA GLY A 261 -13.58 21.42 21.50
C GLY A 261 -13.37 22.46 20.40
N VAL A 262 -12.29 23.23 20.48
CA VAL A 262 -11.90 24.22 19.48
C VAL A 262 -10.44 24.03 19.12
N VAL A 263 -10.11 24.17 17.84
CA VAL A 263 -8.75 24.04 17.29
C VAL A 263 -8.53 25.21 16.35
N ASP A 264 -7.35 25.81 16.39
CA ASP A 264 -6.96 26.88 15.47
C ASP A 264 -5.77 26.40 14.67
N VAL A 265 -6.02 26.09 13.40
CA VAL A 265 -5.01 25.65 12.44
C VAL A 265 -4.30 26.90 11.92
N PHE A 266 -3.53 27.52 12.82
CA PHE A 266 -2.90 28.82 12.67
C PHE A 266 -1.40 28.72 12.37
N GLY A 267 -0.84 29.77 11.76
CA GLY A 267 0.60 29.91 11.56
C GLY A 267 1.20 28.77 10.74
N GLN A 268 2.12 28.00 11.30
CA GLN A 268 2.76 26.88 10.60
C GLN A 268 1.85 25.67 10.45
N ALA A 269 0.82 25.47 11.27
CA ALA A 269 -0.02 24.29 11.16
C ALA A 269 -0.88 24.36 9.90
N GLU A 270 -0.80 23.38 9.01
CA GLU A 270 -1.60 23.37 7.78
C GLU A 270 -2.81 22.43 7.89
N GLU A 271 -2.63 21.29 8.55
CA GLU A 271 -3.62 20.23 8.57
C GLU A 271 -3.59 19.48 9.89
N VAL A 272 -4.78 19.11 10.39
CA VAL A 272 -4.95 18.31 11.59
C VAL A 272 -6.03 17.24 11.46
N THR A 273 -5.85 16.10 12.13
CA THR A 273 -6.82 14.99 12.19
C THR A 273 -7.20 14.64 13.63
N ILE A 274 -8.49 14.46 13.91
CA ILE A 274 -8.99 13.98 15.22
C ILE A 274 -8.53 12.53 15.46
N THR A 275 -7.93 12.25 16.63
CA THR A 275 -7.35 10.94 17.00
C THR A 275 -7.98 10.26 18.22
N GLY A 276 -9.11 10.75 18.78
CA GLY A 276 -9.68 10.24 20.06
C GLY A 276 -11.08 9.58 20.02
N GLY A 277 -11.21 8.43 20.72
CA GLY A 277 -12.47 7.75 21.13
C GLY A 277 -12.44 6.22 21.43
N THR A 278 -11.63 5.75 22.40
CA THR A 278 -11.54 4.38 23.01
C THR A 278 -11.23 3.13 22.15
N ALA A 279 -10.26 2.32 22.66
CA ALA A 279 -9.75 1.00 22.21
C ALA A 279 -8.51 0.96 21.28
N GLU A 280 -8.14 2.03 20.58
CA GLU A 280 -6.95 2.02 19.70
C GLU A 280 -5.67 2.61 20.33
N THR A 281 -5.75 3.25 21.49
CA THR A 281 -4.64 4.05 22.04
C THR A 281 -3.59 3.29 22.85
N GLN A 282 -3.59 1.95 22.86
CA GLN A 282 -2.54 1.18 23.55
C GLN A 282 -1.89 0.02 22.75
N SER A 283 -2.21 -0.17 21.46
CA SER A 283 -1.57 -1.26 20.70
C SER A 283 -1.26 -1.02 19.21
N SER A 284 -1.40 0.20 18.65
CA SER A 284 -1.10 0.46 17.23
C SER A 284 -0.28 1.73 16.93
N ASN A 285 0.23 2.42 17.96
CA ASN A 285 0.84 3.74 17.81
C ASN A 285 2.37 3.79 17.64
N GLN A 286 3.05 2.66 17.38
CA GLN A 286 4.48 2.67 17.03
C GLN A 286 4.72 2.67 15.50
N ASP A 287 3.88 2.00 14.71
CA ASP A 287 4.21 1.74 13.30
C ASP A 287 3.89 2.90 12.33
N GLY A 288 2.87 3.72 12.62
CA GLY A 288 2.45 4.82 11.74
C GLY A 288 3.42 6.01 11.71
N VAL A 289 3.99 6.37 12.88
CA VAL A 289 4.92 7.51 13.05
C VAL A 289 6.32 7.16 12.55
N ASP A 290 6.76 5.90 12.71
CA ASP A 290 8.06 5.46 12.20
C ASP A 290 8.08 5.41 10.67
N SER A 291 6.97 5.01 10.02
CA SER A 291 6.90 4.93 8.54
C SER A 291 7.15 6.26 7.83
N VAL A 292 6.61 7.37 8.36
CA VAL A 292 6.81 8.71 7.76
C VAL A 292 8.25 9.18 7.99
N SER A 293 8.78 8.94 9.19
CA SER A 293 10.19 9.25 9.51
C SER A 293 11.15 8.51 8.58
N VAL A 294 10.92 7.20 8.34
CA VAL A 294 11.68 6.39 7.39
C VAL A 294 11.62 6.99 5.97
N MET A 295 10.44 7.30 5.46
CA MET A 295 10.27 7.85 4.11
C MET A 295 10.95 9.24 3.94
N VAL A 296 10.97 10.06 4.99
CA VAL A 296 11.73 11.33 5.00
C VAL A 296 13.24 11.08 4.95
N ARG A 297 13.76 10.11 5.72
CA ARG A 297 15.18 9.71 5.65
C ARG A 297 15.54 9.22 4.25
N MET A 298 14.70 8.39 3.64
CA MET A 298 14.84 7.94 2.25
C MET A 298 14.90 9.11 1.27
N ASN A 299 13.99 10.09 1.40
CA ASN A 299 13.99 11.27 0.54
C ASN A 299 15.30 12.06 0.66
N ASN A 300 15.74 12.32 1.88
CA ASN A 300 16.96 13.10 2.14
C ASN A 300 18.21 12.45 1.53
N ILE A 301 18.36 11.13 1.63
CA ILE A 301 19.52 10.45 1.05
C ILE A 301 19.46 10.43 -0.49
N ILE A 302 18.26 10.28 -1.09
CA ILE A 302 18.11 10.38 -2.55
C ILE A 302 18.43 11.80 -3.04
N ASP A 303 18.02 12.84 -2.32
CA ASP A 303 18.37 14.23 -2.65
C ASP A 303 19.88 14.48 -2.59
N ILE A 304 20.59 13.90 -1.61
CA ILE A 304 22.06 13.95 -1.54
C ILE A 304 22.69 13.30 -2.77
N ILE A 305 22.19 12.13 -3.18
CA ILE A 305 22.70 11.42 -4.37
C ILE A 305 22.44 12.23 -5.63
N LYS A 306 21.25 12.86 -5.72
CA LYS A 306 20.81 13.70 -6.84
C LYS A 306 21.65 14.96 -6.99
N ASP A 307 21.98 15.66 -5.90
CA ASP A 307 22.86 16.84 -5.95
C ASP A 307 24.28 16.48 -6.42
N GLY A 308 24.72 15.24 -6.14
CA GLY A 308 25.94 14.68 -6.73
C GLY A 308 27.25 15.24 -6.17
N LYS A 309 27.19 16.22 -5.26
CA LYS A 309 28.34 16.91 -4.62
C LYS A 309 28.76 16.23 -3.32
N PHE A 310 29.24 15.00 -3.42
CA PHE A 310 29.81 14.27 -2.29
C PHE A 310 31.14 13.62 -2.71
N ASN A 311 32.18 13.83 -1.91
CA ASN A 311 33.50 13.26 -2.16
C ASN A 311 33.68 11.90 -1.46
N ASP A 312 32.93 11.65 -0.38
CA ASP A 312 33.00 10.40 0.37
C ASP A 312 31.87 9.46 -0.05
N LEU A 313 32.14 8.63 -1.07
CA LEU A 313 31.19 7.62 -1.53
C LEU A 313 30.89 6.57 -0.46
N LEU A 314 31.86 6.23 0.40
CA LEU A 314 31.68 5.22 1.43
C LEU A 314 30.66 5.71 2.47
N PHE A 315 30.72 6.99 2.85
CA PHE A 315 29.72 7.61 3.71
C PHE A 315 28.32 7.55 3.10
N VAL A 316 28.17 7.92 1.82
CA VAL A 316 26.87 7.88 1.13
C VAL A 316 26.34 6.45 1.03
N VAL A 317 27.18 5.47 0.70
CA VAL A 317 26.80 4.05 0.67
C VAL A 317 26.31 3.56 2.04
N ARG A 318 27.01 3.91 3.12
CA ARG A 318 26.58 3.55 4.49
C ARG A 318 25.25 4.21 4.85
N LYS A 319 25.01 5.43 4.36
CA LYS A 319 23.74 6.12 4.52
C LYS A 319 22.61 5.46 3.72
N VAL A 320 22.86 5.02 2.49
CA VAL A 320 21.88 4.20 1.72
C VAL A 320 21.56 2.91 2.47
N ALA A 321 22.56 2.23 3.03
CA ALA A 321 22.34 1.02 3.83
C ALA A 321 21.42 1.30 5.02
N LYS A 322 21.72 2.35 5.80
CA LYS A 322 20.97 2.70 7.00
C LYS A 322 19.57 3.28 6.72
N ASP A 323 19.46 4.20 5.78
CA ASP A 323 18.26 5.00 5.59
C ASP A 323 17.30 4.38 4.55
N ILE A 324 17.75 3.37 3.77
CA ILE A 324 16.92 2.69 2.75
C ILE A 324 16.86 1.17 2.96
N LEU A 325 18.02 0.50 3.07
CA LEU A 325 18.05 -0.97 3.11
C LEU A 325 17.61 -1.54 4.46
N GLU A 326 18.13 -1.00 5.57
CA GLU A 326 17.81 -1.43 6.94
C GLU A 326 16.30 -1.37 7.24
N PRO A 327 15.56 -0.31 6.88
CA PRO A 327 14.10 -0.27 7.07
C PRO A 327 13.32 -1.40 6.39
N PHE A 328 13.82 -1.97 5.29
CA PHE A 328 13.19 -3.14 4.67
C PHE A 328 13.36 -4.39 5.55
N SER A 329 14.55 -4.56 6.13
CA SER A 329 14.92 -5.71 6.96
C SER A 329 14.31 -5.65 8.36
N GLU A 330 14.01 -4.46 8.87
CA GLU A 330 13.45 -4.25 10.22
C GLU A 330 11.94 -4.51 10.31
N THR A 331 11.23 -4.52 9.17
CA THR A 331 9.79 -4.78 9.14
C THR A 331 9.47 -6.00 8.32
N ASP A 332 8.61 -6.89 8.84
CA ASP A 332 7.99 -7.98 8.07
C ASP A 332 6.60 -7.61 7.51
N ASP A 333 6.16 -6.37 7.72
CA ASP A 333 4.90 -5.89 7.17
C ASP A 333 5.02 -5.68 5.65
N ARG A 334 4.34 -6.54 4.90
CA ARG A 334 4.29 -6.50 3.44
C ARG A 334 3.73 -5.17 2.91
N GLN A 335 2.68 -4.64 3.52
CA GLN A 335 2.07 -3.39 3.07
C GLN A 335 3.02 -2.21 3.29
N LEU A 336 3.77 -2.24 4.39
CA LEU A 336 4.79 -1.24 4.66
C LEU A 336 5.98 -1.33 3.69
N ARG A 337 6.46 -2.53 3.38
CA ARG A 337 7.51 -2.75 2.35
C ARG A 337 7.07 -2.26 0.97
N ILE A 338 5.81 -2.51 0.58
CA ILE A 338 5.20 -1.96 -0.65
C ILE A 338 5.23 -0.43 -0.61
N LYS A 339 4.72 0.17 0.47
CA LYS A 339 4.67 1.63 0.66
C LYS A 339 6.04 2.30 0.53
N TYR A 340 7.07 1.73 1.16
CA TYR A 340 8.44 2.20 1.05
C TYR A 340 9.00 2.07 -0.38
N GLY A 341 8.78 0.93 -1.04
CA GLY A 341 9.20 0.72 -2.42
C GLY A 341 8.53 1.68 -3.40
N ASP A 342 7.24 1.94 -3.21
CA ASP A 342 6.48 2.89 -4.03
C ASP A 342 6.98 4.32 -3.82
N HIS A 343 7.17 4.74 -2.56
CA HIS A 343 7.75 6.04 -2.21
C HIS A 343 9.14 6.24 -2.82
N LEU A 344 10.03 5.25 -2.71
CA LEU A 344 11.36 5.28 -3.34
C LEU A 344 11.25 5.47 -4.86
N SER A 345 10.31 4.80 -5.51
CA SER A 345 10.08 4.97 -6.95
C SER A 345 9.58 6.38 -7.28
N ASP A 346 8.67 6.93 -6.47
CA ASP A 346 8.10 8.28 -6.64
C ASP A 346 9.14 9.40 -6.52
N ILE A 347 10.10 9.27 -5.60
CA ILE A 347 11.20 10.24 -5.45
C ILE A 347 12.34 10.03 -6.46
N GLY A 348 12.17 9.10 -7.42
CA GLY A 348 13.14 8.84 -8.48
C GLY A 348 14.36 8.00 -8.07
N ALA A 349 14.29 7.30 -6.92
CA ALA A 349 15.39 6.47 -6.43
C ALA A 349 15.94 5.46 -7.45
N PRO A 350 15.14 4.78 -8.30
CA PRO A 350 15.67 3.86 -9.32
C PRO A 350 16.74 4.50 -10.21
N MET A 351 16.53 5.73 -10.66
CA MET A 351 17.49 6.44 -11.51
C MET A 351 18.75 6.83 -10.73
N TYR A 352 18.57 7.50 -9.58
CA TYR A 352 19.68 8.05 -8.82
C TYR A 352 20.56 6.96 -8.17
N LEU A 353 19.95 5.89 -7.67
CA LEU A 353 20.68 4.73 -7.18
C LEU A 353 21.41 4.00 -8.31
N THR A 354 20.87 3.97 -9.54
CA THR A 354 21.57 3.41 -10.70
C THR A 354 22.79 4.26 -11.08
N MET A 355 22.68 5.59 -10.99
CA MET A 355 23.84 6.48 -11.18
C MET A 355 24.90 6.26 -10.10
N LEU A 356 24.49 6.11 -8.83
CA LEU A 356 25.41 5.80 -7.74
C LEU A 356 26.07 4.43 -7.94
N LEU A 357 25.32 3.43 -8.40
CA LEU A 357 25.82 2.09 -8.72
C LEU A 357 26.97 2.16 -9.73
N ARG A 358 26.81 2.93 -10.81
CA ARG A 358 27.89 3.14 -11.80
C ARG A 358 29.14 3.73 -11.16
N ARG A 359 28.98 4.78 -10.34
CA ARG A 359 30.12 5.43 -9.66
C ARG A 359 30.88 4.48 -8.74
N VAL A 360 30.17 3.62 -7.99
CA VAL A 360 30.85 2.64 -7.12
C VAL A 360 31.45 1.49 -7.91
N MET A 361 30.89 1.11 -9.06
CA MET A 361 31.48 0.14 -9.98
C MET A 361 32.80 0.66 -10.58
N ASP A 362 32.87 1.95 -10.94
CA ASP A 362 34.09 2.57 -11.49
C ASP A 362 35.27 2.53 -10.49
N MET A 363 35.00 2.45 -9.18
CA MET A 363 36.04 2.29 -8.16
C MET A 363 36.61 0.87 -8.10
N GLY A 364 35.90 -0.13 -8.63
CA GLY A 364 36.26 -1.53 -8.58
C GLY A 364 35.87 -2.23 -7.28
N MET A 365 35.48 -3.51 -7.42
CA MET A 365 34.97 -4.36 -6.34
C MET A 365 35.97 -4.69 -5.23
N GLU A 366 37.26 -4.48 -5.49
CA GLU A 366 38.32 -4.69 -4.49
C GLU A 366 38.42 -3.56 -3.47
N THR A 367 37.94 -2.36 -3.81
CA THR A 367 37.89 -1.25 -2.87
C THR A 367 36.75 -1.45 -1.86
N GLN A 368 36.94 -0.97 -0.63
CA GLN A 368 35.89 -1.06 0.40
C GLN A 368 34.61 -0.32 -0.04
N ALA A 369 34.75 0.88 -0.62
CA ALA A 369 33.62 1.68 -1.10
C ALA A 369 32.93 1.05 -2.32
N GLY A 370 33.70 0.54 -3.28
CA GLY A 370 33.17 -0.13 -4.47
C GLY A 370 32.44 -1.42 -4.13
N GLY A 371 33.11 -2.33 -3.42
CA GLY A 371 32.52 -3.62 -3.01
C GLY A 371 31.28 -3.46 -2.14
N LEU A 372 31.35 -2.68 -1.06
CA LEU A 372 30.19 -2.43 -0.20
C LEU A 372 29.06 -1.70 -0.95
N GLY A 373 29.42 -0.70 -1.77
CA GLY A 373 28.47 0.08 -2.56
C GLY A 373 27.66 -0.78 -3.51
N MET A 374 28.32 -1.66 -4.26
CA MET A 374 27.65 -2.62 -5.12
C MET A 374 26.72 -3.53 -4.33
N CYS A 375 27.19 -4.10 -3.21
CA CYS A 375 26.34 -4.99 -2.40
C CYS A 375 25.08 -4.27 -1.89
N VAL A 376 25.23 -3.12 -1.25
CA VAL A 376 24.13 -2.37 -0.65
C VAL A 376 23.09 -1.93 -1.70
N ILE A 377 23.53 -1.31 -2.79
CA ILE A 377 22.61 -0.77 -3.80
C ILE A 377 21.85 -1.90 -4.49
N ARG A 378 22.52 -3.02 -4.77
CA ARG A 378 21.89 -4.19 -5.38
C ARG A 378 20.92 -4.88 -4.43
N SER A 379 21.22 -4.95 -3.14
CA SER A 379 20.25 -5.40 -2.13
C SER A 379 19.01 -4.51 -2.07
N VAL A 380 19.17 -3.19 -2.18
CA VAL A 380 18.01 -2.27 -2.29
C VAL A 380 17.19 -2.58 -3.54
N PHE A 381 17.84 -2.77 -4.70
CA PHE A 381 17.14 -3.13 -5.94
C PHE A 381 16.40 -4.45 -5.82
N TRP A 382 17.08 -5.48 -5.29
CA TRP A 382 16.52 -6.81 -5.15
C TRP A 382 15.30 -6.82 -4.24
N ASN A 383 15.43 -6.26 -3.03
CA ASN A 383 14.39 -6.28 -2.01
C ASN A 383 13.17 -5.43 -2.39
N TYR A 384 13.38 -4.20 -2.84
CA TYR A 384 12.24 -3.32 -3.16
C TYR A 384 11.61 -3.64 -4.52
N ALA A 385 12.33 -4.24 -5.48
CA ALA A 385 11.70 -4.75 -6.70
C ALA A 385 10.87 -6.03 -6.45
N ASP A 386 11.17 -6.79 -5.39
CA ASP A 386 10.33 -7.91 -4.94
C ASP A 386 9.01 -7.39 -4.35
N ALA A 387 9.11 -6.40 -3.46
CA ALA A 387 7.95 -5.87 -2.76
C ALA A 387 7.08 -4.95 -3.63
N SER A 388 7.70 -4.07 -4.45
CA SER A 388 7.00 -3.04 -5.23
C SER A 388 7.24 -3.22 -6.73
N LEU A 389 6.15 -3.51 -7.45
CA LEU A 389 6.17 -3.51 -8.92
C LEU A 389 6.50 -2.11 -9.49
N LYS A 390 6.18 -1.03 -8.76
CA LYS A 390 6.53 0.35 -9.14
C LYS A 390 8.04 0.58 -9.10
N MET A 391 8.72 0.04 -8.09
CA MET A 391 10.19 0.01 -8.02
C MET A 391 10.77 -0.82 -9.18
N ALA A 392 10.25 -2.02 -9.39
CA ALA A 392 10.69 -2.92 -10.48
C ALA A 392 10.63 -2.24 -11.87
N ARG A 393 9.55 -1.52 -12.19
CA ARG A 393 9.41 -0.75 -13.45
C ARG A 393 10.36 0.44 -13.51
N GLY A 394 10.52 1.14 -12.40
CA GLY A 394 11.48 2.23 -12.27
C GLY A 394 12.90 1.77 -12.61
N LEU A 395 13.29 0.57 -12.15
CA LEU A 395 14.57 -0.03 -12.49
C LEU A 395 14.70 -0.35 -13.98
N GLY A 396 13.63 -0.81 -14.63
CA GLY A 396 13.58 -0.96 -16.09
C GLY A 396 13.93 0.33 -16.84
N ARG A 397 13.34 1.46 -16.43
CA ARG A 397 13.55 2.78 -17.05
C ARG A 397 14.88 3.44 -16.69
N SER A 398 15.52 3.02 -15.59
CA SER A 398 16.75 3.62 -15.08
C SER A 398 18.03 3.18 -15.82
N GLY A 399 17.94 2.13 -16.63
CA GLY A 399 19.11 1.47 -17.23
C GLY A 399 19.80 0.47 -16.30
N ALA A 400 19.29 0.22 -15.09
CA ALA A 400 19.80 -0.80 -14.18
C ALA A 400 19.83 -2.19 -14.82
N LEU A 401 18.78 -2.58 -15.57
CA LEU A 401 18.69 -3.90 -16.19
C LEU A 401 19.82 -4.15 -17.21
N ASN A 402 20.31 -3.11 -17.88
CA ASN A 402 21.45 -3.25 -18.78
C ASN A 402 22.75 -3.51 -18.01
N ILE A 403 22.94 -2.87 -16.85
CA ILE A 403 24.08 -3.15 -15.96
C ILE A 403 24.02 -4.62 -15.50
N MET A 404 22.86 -5.04 -15.00
CA MET A 404 22.62 -6.43 -14.56
C MET A 404 22.99 -7.45 -15.65
N LEU A 405 22.51 -7.25 -16.88
CA LEU A 405 22.83 -8.16 -17.98
C LEU A 405 24.31 -8.10 -18.40
N ASN A 406 24.97 -6.93 -18.33
CA ASN A 406 26.40 -6.83 -18.60
C ASN A 406 27.24 -7.60 -17.57
N ASP A 407 26.81 -7.62 -16.31
CA ASP A 407 27.45 -8.45 -15.28
C ASP A 407 27.34 -9.94 -15.63
N LEU A 408 26.17 -10.40 -16.13
CA LEU A 408 26.01 -11.79 -16.57
C LEU A 408 26.97 -12.16 -17.70
N ASP A 409 27.10 -11.31 -18.72
CA ASP A 409 28.04 -11.53 -19.82
C ASP A 409 29.49 -11.56 -19.33
N THR A 410 29.80 -10.79 -18.29
CA THR A 410 31.17 -10.67 -17.74
C THR A 410 31.55 -11.88 -16.89
N PHE A 411 30.65 -12.31 -16.00
CA PHE A 411 30.96 -13.36 -15.01
C PHE A 411 30.62 -14.77 -15.49
N GLY A 412 29.67 -14.90 -16.41
CA GLY A 412 29.23 -16.21 -16.91
C GLY A 412 28.47 -17.06 -15.87
N PRO A 413 28.03 -18.26 -16.27
CA PRO A 413 27.08 -19.07 -15.51
C PRO A 413 27.70 -19.95 -14.41
N TYR A 414 29.02 -20.08 -14.36
CA TYR A 414 29.69 -21.01 -13.45
C TYR A 414 30.06 -20.35 -12.13
N SER A 415 30.01 -21.13 -11.06
CA SER A 415 30.31 -20.65 -9.72
C SER A 415 31.75 -20.14 -9.62
N SER A 416 31.91 -18.92 -9.08
CA SER A 416 33.23 -18.34 -8.82
C SER A 416 33.69 -18.68 -7.40
N ILE A 417 34.99 -18.92 -7.17
CA ILE A 417 35.52 -19.05 -5.79
C ILE A 417 35.43 -17.70 -5.04
N ASP A 418 35.31 -16.60 -5.78
CA ASP A 418 35.15 -15.25 -5.22
C ASP A 418 33.71 -15.01 -4.77
N GLU A 419 33.51 -14.93 -3.45
CA GLU A 419 32.21 -14.69 -2.81
C GLU A 419 31.54 -13.39 -3.28
N LYS A 420 32.31 -12.35 -3.62
CA LYS A 420 31.72 -11.10 -4.15
C LYS A 420 31.15 -11.33 -5.55
N LYS A 421 31.85 -12.08 -6.41
CA LYS A 421 31.36 -12.42 -7.76
C LYS A 421 30.13 -13.31 -7.70
N LYS A 422 30.11 -14.29 -6.79
CA LYS A 422 28.92 -15.11 -6.51
C LYS A 422 27.73 -14.23 -6.15
N PHE A 423 27.90 -13.31 -5.20
CA PHE A 423 26.83 -12.38 -4.82
C PHE A 423 26.35 -11.51 -5.99
N LEU A 424 27.26 -11.00 -6.84
CA LEU A 424 26.89 -10.18 -7.99
C LEU A 424 26.04 -10.96 -8.99
N VAL A 425 26.44 -12.18 -9.36
CA VAL A 425 25.66 -13.04 -10.28
C VAL A 425 24.30 -13.38 -9.67
N PHE A 426 24.29 -13.81 -8.41
CA PHE A 426 23.06 -14.16 -7.69
C PHE A 426 22.09 -12.97 -7.63
N SER A 427 22.55 -11.83 -7.10
CA SER A 427 21.72 -10.63 -7.01
C SER A 427 21.26 -10.14 -8.39
N THR A 428 22.08 -10.28 -9.44
CA THR A 428 21.69 -9.93 -10.81
C THR A 428 20.49 -10.75 -11.23
N MET A 429 20.57 -12.07 -11.08
CA MET A 429 19.50 -12.95 -11.56
C MET A 429 18.21 -12.73 -10.77
N SER A 430 18.30 -12.51 -9.45
CA SER A 430 17.16 -12.20 -8.60
C SER A 430 16.52 -10.85 -8.92
N ILE A 431 17.31 -9.79 -9.17
CA ILE A 431 16.80 -8.48 -9.62
C ILE A 431 16.10 -8.61 -10.97
N LEU A 432 16.70 -9.33 -11.93
CA LEU A 432 16.11 -9.55 -13.25
C LEU A 432 14.79 -10.33 -13.15
N HIS A 433 14.72 -11.35 -12.29
CA HIS A 433 13.50 -12.10 -12.03
C HIS A 433 12.39 -11.19 -11.50
N ASN A 434 12.66 -10.44 -10.43
CA ASN A 434 11.68 -9.53 -9.85
C ASN A 434 11.23 -8.45 -10.84
N CYS A 435 12.19 -7.88 -11.59
CA CYS A 435 11.88 -6.91 -12.63
C CYS A 435 11.08 -7.49 -13.80
N SER A 436 11.20 -8.79 -14.09
CA SER A 436 10.45 -9.45 -15.15
C SER A 436 8.97 -9.69 -14.82
N LYS A 437 8.61 -9.67 -13.53
CA LYS A 437 7.21 -9.74 -13.07
C LYS A 437 6.42 -8.51 -13.53
N ALA A 438 7.09 -7.36 -13.75
CA ALA A 438 6.48 -6.17 -14.31
C ALA A 438 6.39 -6.25 -15.85
N ALA A 439 5.17 -6.31 -16.39
CA ALA A 439 4.94 -6.49 -17.83
C ALA A 439 5.59 -5.39 -18.69
N GLU A 440 5.67 -4.15 -18.20
CA GLU A 440 6.31 -3.02 -18.89
C GLU A 440 7.80 -3.24 -19.15
N ASN A 441 8.47 -3.98 -18.27
CA ASN A 441 9.90 -4.28 -18.41
C ASN A 441 10.16 -5.36 -19.47
N ARG A 442 9.14 -6.11 -19.90
CA ARG A 442 9.29 -7.19 -20.88
C ARG A 442 9.93 -6.68 -22.17
N GLN A 443 9.41 -5.59 -22.74
CA GLN A 443 9.97 -5.04 -23.98
C GLN A 443 11.38 -4.47 -23.78
N ILE A 444 11.65 -3.87 -22.62
CA ILE A 444 12.99 -3.37 -22.28
C ILE A 444 13.99 -4.54 -22.24
N LEU A 445 13.66 -5.62 -21.53
CA LEU A 445 14.48 -6.84 -21.45
C LEU A 445 14.68 -7.47 -22.83
N LEU A 446 13.65 -7.52 -23.67
CA LEU A 446 13.77 -8.02 -25.04
C LEU A 446 14.70 -7.15 -25.90
N ASN A 447 14.58 -5.82 -25.82
CA ASN A 447 15.47 -4.89 -26.52
C ASN A 447 16.94 -5.04 -26.06
N LEU A 448 17.15 -5.40 -24.80
CA LEU A 448 18.47 -5.70 -24.22
C LEU A 448 18.96 -7.13 -24.50
N ARG A 449 18.25 -7.88 -25.36
CA ARG A 449 18.56 -9.29 -25.72
C ARG A 449 18.63 -10.21 -24.50
N ALA A 450 17.81 -9.96 -23.47
CA ALA A 450 17.86 -10.69 -22.21
C ALA A 450 17.66 -12.20 -22.37
N ILE A 451 16.81 -12.66 -23.30
CA ILE A 451 16.62 -14.10 -23.54
C ILE A 451 17.94 -14.79 -23.87
N GLU A 452 18.72 -14.22 -24.79
CA GLU A 452 19.99 -14.81 -25.24
C GLU A 452 21.06 -14.75 -24.14
N ARG A 453 21.07 -13.68 -23.34
CA ARG A 453 22.06 -13.44 -22.28
C ARG A 453 21.79 -14.23 -20.99
N ILE A 454 20.52 -14.53 -20.69
CA ILE A 454 20.11 -15.33 -19.53
C ILE A 454 20.15 -16.83 -19.83
N SER A 455 19.92 -17.25 -21.07
CA SER A 455 19.89 -18.67 -21.45
C SER A 455 21.10 -19.51 -20.99
N PRO A 456 22.36 -19.02 -21.01
CA PRO A 456 23.50 -19.75 -20.48
C PRO A 456 23.39 -20.12 -18.99
N PHE A 457 22.69 -19.32 -18.20
CA PHE A 457 22.52 -19.51 -16.75
C PHE A 457 21.55 -20.63 -16.40
N LEU A 458 20.83 -21.18 -17.39
CA LEU A 458 20.08 -22.43 -17.19
C LEU A 458 20.99 -23.63 -16.87
N LYS A 459 22.29 -23.51 -17.15
CA LYS A 459 23.31 -24.53 -16.87
C LYS A 459 24.22 -24.15 -15.70
N ALA A 460 23.83 -23.18 -14.87
CA ALA A 460 24.61 -22.80 -13.71
C ALA A 460 24.73 -23.95 -12.69
N ASP A 461 25.79 -23.93 -11.89
CA ASP A 461 26.02 -24.93 -10.84
C ASP A 461 25.00 -24.78 -9.69
N ASP A 462 24.62 -23.53 -9.42
CA ASP A 462 23.69 -23.14 -8.37
C ASP A 462 22.23 -23.23 -8.85
N VAL A 463 21.45 -24.07 -8.17
CA VAL A 463 20.04 -24.32 -8.51
C VAL A 463 19.16 -23.08 -8.36
N GLU A 464 19.47 -22.17 -7.43
CA GLU A 464 18.69 -20.94 -7.23
C GLU A 464 18.91 -19.97 -8.39
N ILE A 465 20.13 -19.91 -8.94
CA ILE A 465 20.43 -19.16 -10.18
C ILE A 465 19.67 -19.77 -11.36
N VAL A 466 19.71 -21.10 -11.52
CA VAL A 466 18.97 -21.78 -12.61
C VAL A 466 17.47 -21.52 -12.49
N MET A 467 16.93 -21.56 -11.28
CA MET A 467 15.53 -21.29 -10.99
C MET A 467 15.15 -19.84 -11.35
N ALA A 468 15.90 -18.86 -10.86
CA ALA A 468 15.64 -17.45 -11.18
C ALA A 468 15.77 -17.19 -12.69
N ALA A 469 16.74 -17.82 -13.37
CA ALA A 469 16.90 -17.73 -14.83
C ALA A 469 15.69 -18.30 -15.58
N ILE A 470 15.25 -19.53 -15.28
CA ILE A 470 14.13 -20.15 -15.99
C ILE A 470 12.82 -19.40 -15.74
N LEU A 471 12.59 -18.90 -14.52
CA LEU A 471 11.40 -18.11 -14.21
C LEU A 471 11.44 -16.75 -14.91
N THR A 472 12.59 -16.08 -14.94
CA THR A 472 12.76 -14.83 -15.71
C THR A 472 12.45 -15.04 -17.19
N LEU A 473 13.01 -16.09 -17.79
CA LEU A 473 12.73 -16.45 -19.19
C LEU A 473 11.24 -16.77 -19.38
N ALA A 474 10.60 -17.45 -18.44
CA ALA A 474 9.18 -17.76 -18.51
C ALA A 474 8.28 -16.52 -18.42
N HIS A 475 8.68 -15.47 -17.69
CA HIS A 475 7.96 -14.19 -17.67
C HIS A 475 8.11 -13.40 -18.97
N ILE A 476 9.32 -13.33 -19.55
CA ILE A 476 9.57 -12.50 -20.74
C ILE A 476 9.30 -13.22 -22.06
N SER A 477 9.24 -14.55 -22.08
CA SER A 477 8.97 -15.34 -23.29
C SER A 477 7.56 -15.13 -23.82
N SER A 478 7.41 -15.13 -25.15
CA SER A 478 6.09 -15.24 -25.79
C SER A 478 5.47 -16.61 -25.54
N ASP A 479 4.15 -16.76 -25.71
CA ASP A 479 3.47 -18.05 -25.51
C ASP A 479 4.10 -19.20 -26.32
N ASP A 480 4.51 -18.94 -27.57
CA ASP A 480 5.16 -19.96 -28.41
C ASP A 480 6.60 -20.28 -27.96
N GLN A 481 7.31 -19.31 -27.37
CA GLN A 481 8.61 -19.56 -26.74
C GLN A 481 8.45 -20.33 -25.43
N LYS A 482 7.43 -20.03 -24.60
CA LYS A 482 7.14 -20.76 -23.35
C LYS A 482 6.88 -22.24 -23.63
N LYS A 483 6.17 -22.58 -24.71
CA LYS A 483 5.97 -23.97 -25.15
C LYS A 483 7.28 -24.71 -25.44
N ARG A 484 8.36 -23.99 -25.76
CA ARG A 484 9.70 -24.56 -26.04
C ARG A 484 10.68 -24.43 -24.86
N LEU A 485 10.26 -23.78 -23.78
CA LEU A 485 11.10 -23.54 -22.60
C LEU A 485 11.10 -24.77 -21.68
N GLU A 486 12.06 -25.65 -21.91
CA GLU A 486 12.27 -26.87 -21.10
C GLU A 486 13.11 -26.55 -19.86
N ALA A 487 12.65 -27.03 -18.70
CA ALA A 487 13.35 -26.91 -17.42
C ALA A 487 13.93 -28.26 -17.02
N GLU A 488 15.11 -28.25 -16.38
CA GLU A 488 15.69 -29.50 -15.86
C GLU A 488 14.79 -30.12 -14.78
N SER A 489 14.67 -31.45 -14.78
CA SER A 489 13.80 -32.17 -13.83
C SER A 489 14.16 -31.88 -12.36
N ARG A 490 15.44 -31.65 -12.05
CA ARG A 490 15.89 -31.26 -10.70
C ARG A 490 15.32 -29.90 -10.26
N VAL A 491 15.22 -28.94 -11.17
CA VAL A 491 14.70 -27.58 -10.90
C VAL A 491 13.19 -27.63 -10.66
N ILE A 492 12.45 -28.38 -11.49
CA ILE A 492 11.02 -28.64 -11.26
C ILE A 492 10.82 -29.32 -9.90
N GLY A 493 11.66 -30.31 -9.58
CA GLY A 493 11.64 -31.00 -8.29
C GLY A 493 11.87 -30.06 -7.11
N TYR A 494 12.84 -29.14 -7.24
CA TYR A 494 13.16 -28.13 -6.23
C TYR A 494 11.99 -27.17 -6.01
N LEU A 495 11.40 -26.61 -7.07
CA LEU A 495 10.20 -25.74 -7.00
C LEU A 495 9.01 -26.43 -6.32
N ILE A 496 8.75 -27.71 -6.66
CA ILE A 496 7.70 -28.50 -6.02
C ILE A 496 8.00 -28.73 -4.53
N GLY A 497 9.27 -28.96 -4.17
CA GLY A 497 9.72 -29.05 -2.78
C GLY A 497 9.44 -27.77 -2.01
N MET A 498 9.86 -26.63 -2.56
CA MET A 498 9.62 -25.30 -1.99
C MET A 498 8.12 -25.03 -1.77
N LEU A 499 7.26 -25.38 -2.73
CA LEU A 499 5.81 -25.21 -2.57
C LEU A 499 5.26 -26.08 -1.44
N ARG A 500 5.75 -27.32 -1.30
CA ARG A 500 5.37 -28.21 -0.20
C ARG A 500 5.76 -27.61 1.15
N ASP A 501 6.98 -27.09 1.24
CA ASP A 501 7.49 -26.49 2.48
C ASP A 501 6.73 -25.22 2.84
N ALA A 502 6.43 -24.36 1.86
CA ALA A 502 5.59 -23.17 2.05
C ALA A 502 4.18 -23.55 2.55
N LEU A 503 3.56 -24.59 1.99
CA LEU A 503 2.24 -25.08 2.43
C LEU A 503 2.21 -25.68 3.85
N ASN A 504 3.38 -25.96 4.43
CA ASN A 504 3.53 -26.40 5.82
C ASN A 504 3.72 -25.24 6.79
N GLN A 505 3.97 -24.02 6.29
CA GLN A 505 4.06 -22.82 7.11
C GLN A 505 2.71 -22.11 7.19
N SER A 506 2.46 -21.45 8.31
CA SER A 506 1.23 -20.69 8.55
C SER A 506 1.12 -19.43 7.68
N ASP A 507 2.25 -18.86 7.27
CA ASP A 507 2.34 -17.67 6.41
C ASP A 507 2.42 -18.01 4.91
N LEU A 508 2.33 -19.30 4.56
CA LEU A 508 2.46 -19.81 3.19
C LEU A 508 3.75 -19.38 2.49
N ARG A 509 4.86 -19.28 3.22
CA ARG A 509 6.18 -18.89 2.71
C ARG A 509 7.25 -19.92 3.04
N VAL A 510 8.25 -20.02 2.18
CA VAL A 510 9.48 -20.78 2.44
C VAL A 510 10.66 -19.82 2.51
N ARG A 511 11.59 -20.08 3.43
CA ARG A 511 12.82 -19.33 3.62
C ARG A 511 13.98 -20.23 3.18
N SER A 512 14.71 -19.84 2.15
CA SER A 512 15.94 -20.49 1.70
C SER A 512 17.14 -19.57 1.91
N ASP A 513 18.35 -20.09 1.68
CA ASP A 513 19.58 -19.30 1.76
C ASP A 513 19.55 -18.12 0.77
N GLY A 514 18.88 -18.27 -0.37
CA GLY A 514 18.65 -17.22 -1.37
C GLY A 514 17.45 -16.30 -1.12
N GLY A 515 16.74 -16.41 -0.01
CA GLY A 515 15.66 -15.48 0.35
C GLY A 515 14.31 -16.13 0.65
N THR A 516 13.25 -15.32 0.67
CA THR A 516 11.91 -15.78 1.05
C THR A 516 11.00 -15.83 -0.18
N TRP A 517 10.39 -16.99 -0.43
CA TRP A 517 9.45 -17.20 -1.53
C TRP A 517 8.05 -17.49 -1.00
N SER A 518 7.04 -16.87 -1.60
CA SER A 518 5.64 -17.18 -1.28
C SER A 518 5.12 -18.37 -2.09
N ALA A 519 4.16 -19.11 -1.53
CA ALA A 519 3.46 -20.17 -2.24
C ALA A 519 2.82 -19.67 -3.54
N GLN A 520 2.33 -18.42 -3.56
CA GLN A 520 1.80 -17.77 -4.76
C GLN A 520 2.85 -17.68 -5.88
N GLU A 521 4.04 -17.16 -5.58
CA GLU A 521 5.11 -16.98 -6.58
C GLU A 521 5.61 -18.30 -7.13
N ILE A 522 5.76 -19.30 -6.27
CA ILE A 522 6.17 -20.65 -6.69
C ILE A 522 5.09 -21.29 -7.57
N ALA A 523 3.81 -21.16 -7.19
CA ALA A 523 2.70 -21.69 -7.96
C ALA A 523 2.53 -20.99 -9.32
N GLU A 524 2.76 -19.68 -9.39
CA GLU A 524 2.77 -18.92 -10.63
C GLU A 524 3.92 -19.34 -11.54
N GLY A 525 5.12 -19.49 -10.98
CA GLY A 525 6.28 -20.00 -11.71
C GLY A 525 6.04 -21.38 -12.32
N LEU A 526 5.51 -22.32 -11.53
CA LEU A 526 5.10 -23.64 -12.01
C LEU A 526 4.01 -23.53 -13.09
N GLY A 527 3.02 -22.65 -12.92
CA GLY A 527 1.97 -22.37 -13.90
C GLY A 527 2.50 -21.83 -15.23
N ASN A 528 3.58 -21.05 -15.22
CA ASN A 528 4.24 -20.57 -16.43
C ASN A 528 5.07 -21.66 -17.12
N LEU A 529 5.66 -22.58 -16.36
CA LEU A 529 6.50 -23.67 -16.88
C LEU A 529 5.70 -24.87 -17.39
N VAL A 530 4.52 -25.13 -16.81
CA VAL A 530 3.65 -26.27 -17.18
C VAL A 530 3.06 -26.15 -18.59
N VAL A 531 3.25 -25.01 -19.26
CA VAL A 531 2.86 -24.79 -20.67
C VAL A 531 3.69 -25.64 -21.63
N ASN A 532 4.94 -25.97 -21.29
CA ASN A 532 5.77 -26.90 -22.05
C ASN A 532 5.39 -28.36 -21.72
N GLU A 533 5.22 -29.19 -22.75
CA GLU A 533 4.72 -30.56 -22.60
C GLU A 533 5.63 -31.46 -21.76
N LYS A 534 6.95 -31.38 -21.95
CA LYS A 534 7.92 -32.18 -21.18
C LYS A 534 7.97 -31.76 -19.72
N ASN A 535 7.94 -30.45 -19.44
CA ASN A 535 7.84 -29.94 -18.08
C ASN A 535 6.55 -30.46 -17.41
N MET A 536 5.42 -30.44 -18.12
CA MET A 536 4.16 -30.98 -17.63
C MET A 536 4.27 -32.47 -17.29
N GLU A 537 4.90 -33.27 -18.13
CA GLU A 537 5.11 -34.70 -17.85
C GLU A 537 5.87 -34.92 -16.53
N VAL A 538 7.00 -34.23 -16.35
CA VAL A 538 7.81 -34.28 -15.12
C VAL A 538 7.02 -33.81 -13.90
N MET A 539 6.22 -32.75 -14.04
CA MET A 539 5.39 -32.24 -12.95
C MET A 539 4.27 -33.21 -12.56
N LEU A 540 3.65 -33.89 -13.53
CA LEU A 540 2.57 -34.87 -13.30
C LEU A 540 3.05 -36.19 -12.68
N GLU A 541 4.32 -36.53 -12.88
CA GLU A 541 5.01 -37.64 -12.20
C GLU A 541 5.34 -37.31 -10.73
N ARG A 542 5.27 -36.03 -10.36
CA ARG A 542 5.46 -35.52 -9.01
C ARG A 542 4.13 -35.05 -8.41
N ASP A 543 4.17 -34.49 -7.20
CA ASP A 543 2.97 -34.12 -6.43
C ASP A 543 2.34 -32.77 -6.83
N VAL A 544 2.65 -32.21 -8.01
CA VAL A 544 2.22 -30.84 -8.37
C VAL A 544 0.70 -30.66 -8.21
N VAL A 545 -0.09 -31.65 -8.65
CA VAL A 545 -1.55 -31.57 -8.62
C VAL A 545 -2.04 -31.57 -7.17
N SER A 546 -1.50 -32.46 -6.33
CA SER A 546 -1.85 -32.54 -4.91
C SER A 546 -1.52 -31.24 -4.16
N LEU A 547 -0.36 -30.64 -4.45
CA LEU A 547 0.03 -29.36 -3.85
C LEU A 547 -0.84 -28.20 -4.34
N MET A 548 -1.22 -28.16 -5.62
CA MET A 548 -2.16 -27.14 -6.12
C MET A 548 -3.55 -27.30 -5.46
N ILE A 549 -4.05 -28.53 -5.27
CA ILE A 549 -5.30 -28.76 -4.54
C ILE A 549 -5.17 -28.34 -3.05
N SER A 550 -4.03 -28.60 -2.43
CA SER A 550 -3.75 -28.13 -1.06
C SER A 550 -3.72 -26.60 -0.97
N LEU A 551 -3.18 -25.94 -1.99
CA LEU A 551 -3.16 -24.47 -2.09
C LEU A 551 -4.57 -23.91 -2.32
N LEU A 552 -5.44 -24.59 -3.07
CA LEU A 552 -6.87 -24.23 -3.16
C LEU A 552 -7.56 -24.27 -1.78
N ALA A 553 -7.24 -25.29 -0.97
CA ALA A 553 -7.85 -25.45 0.34
C ALA A 553 -7.36 -24.41 1.36
N LYS A 554 -6.03 -24.16 1.42
CA LYS A 554 -5.38 -23.33 2.46
C LYS A 554 -5.19 -21.87 2.08
N GLY A 555 -5.04 -21.56 0.79
CA GLY A 555 -4.63 -20.25 0.31
C GLY A 555 -5.67 -19.14 0.49
N GLY A 556 -5.22 -17.89 0.39
CA GLY A 556 -6.09 -16.74 0.16
C GLY A 556 -6.66 -16.75 -1.25
N ASP A 557 -7.42 -15.71 -1.61
CA ASP A 557 -8.09 -15.66 -2.91
C ASP A 557 -7.11 -15.61 -4.09
N THR A 558 -5.97 -14.93 -3.93
CA THR A 558 -4.92 -14.84 -4.96
C THR A 558 -4.22 -16.18 -5.16
N GLU A 559 -3.86 -16.88 -4.07
CA GLU A 559 -3.28 -18.23 -4.13
C GLU A 559 -4.27 -19.23 -4.75
N LYS A 560 -5.54 -19.18 -4.36
CA LYS A 560 -6.61 -20.04 -4.89
C LYS A 560 -6.80 -19.85 -6.37
N GLU A 561 -6.88 -18.60 -6.82
CA GLU A 561 -7.01 -18.29 -8.24
C GLU A 561 -5.79 -18.80 -9.02
N CYS A 562 -4.58 -18.55 -8.51
CA CYS A 562 -3.33 -19.01 -9.12
C CYS A 562 -3.31 -20.55 -9.29
N ALA A 563 -3.58 -21.29 -8.21
CA ALA A 563 -3.63 -22.74 -8.22
C ALA A 563 -4.68 -23.28 -9.21
N ALA A 564 -5.88 -22.69 -9.24
CA ALA A 564 -6.94 -23.09 -10.16
C ALA A 564 -6.54 -22.82 -11.63
N ASN A 565 -5.87 -21.70 -11.91
CA ASN A 565 -5.37 -21.38 -13.25
C ASN A 565 -4.29 -22.38 -13.71
N THR A 566 -3.36 -22.76 -12.83
CA THR A 566 -2.36 -23.82 -13.12
C THR A 566 -3.04 -25.15 -13.41
N LEU A 567 -4.01 -25.56 -12.58
CA LEU A 567 -4.81 -26.77 -12.79
C LEU A 567 -5.61 -26.74 -14.10
N TRP A 568 -6.08 -25.57 -14.52
CA TRP A 568 -6.78 -25.41 -15.79
C TRP A 568 -5.86 -25.68 -16.99
N ILE A 569 -4.60 -25.25 -16.93
CA ILE A 569 -3.60 -25.57 -17.96
C ILE A 569 -3.31 -27.08 -17.97
N ILE A 570 -3.11 -27.69 -16.80
CA ILE A 570 -2.91 -29.14 -16.65
C ILE A 570 -4.10 -29.92 -17.23
N ALA A 571 -5.33 -29.47 -16.96
CA ALA A 571 -6.55 -30.11 -17.46
C ALA A 571 -6.72 -30.02 -18.99
N LYS A 572 -5.85 -29.31 -19.72
CA LYS A 572 -5.87 -29.31 -21.19
C LYS A 572 -5.43 -30.65 -21.79
N THR A 573 -4.67 -31.47 -21.06
CA THR A 573 -4.18 -32.78 -21.53
C THR A 573 -4.99 -33.94 -20.92
N SER A 574 -5.04 -35.09 -21.61
CA SER A 574 -5.73 -36.29 -21.10
C SER A 574 -5.09 -36.83 -19.82
N LYS A 575 -3.75 -36.90 -19.76
CA LYS A 575 -2.98 -37.31 -18.58
C LYS A 575 -3.24 -36.37 -17.39
N GLY A 576 -3.23 -35.06 -17.62
CA GLY A 576 -3.54 -34.06 -16.59
C GLY A 576 -4.97 -34.17 -16.06
N LYS A 577 -5.97 -34.35 -16.95
CA LYS A 577 -7.37 -34.59 -16.53
C LYS A 577 -7.51 -35.83 -15.64
N ALA A 578 -6.88 -36.95 -16.02
CA ALA A 578 -6.91 -38.18 -15.23
C ALA A 578 -6.30 -37.95 -13.85
N LYS A 579 -5.10 -37.35 -13.80
CA LYS A 579 -4.41 -37.07 -12.53
C LYS A 579 -5.21 -36.16 -11.59
N ILE A 580 -5.87 -35.12 -12.12
CA ILE A 580 -6.74 -34.25 -11.32
C ILE A 580 -7.94 -35.03 -10.76
N LYS A 581 -8.57 -35.90 -11.56
CA LYS A 581 -9.71 -36.72 -11.11
C LYS A 581 -9.32 -37.75 -10.05
N GLU A 582 -8.12 -38.31 -10.15
CA GLU A 582 -7.57 -39.29 -9.21
C GLU A 582 -7.09 -38.65 -7.89
N THR A 583 -6.79 -37.34 -7.90
CA THR A 583 -6.29 -36.64 -6.71
C THR A 583 -7.39 -36.46 -5.69
N ALA A 584 -7.14 -36.89 -4.45
CA ALA A 584 -8.06 -36.76 -3.33
C ALA A 584 -8.50 -35.30 -3.12
N ALA A 585 -9.76 -35.11 -2.72
CA ALA A 585 -10.41 -33.81 -2.51
C ALA A 585 -10.46 -32.87 -3.73
N ALA A 586 -9.87 -33.20 -4.89
CA ALA A 586 -9.81 -32.29 -6.03
C ALA A 586 -11.19 -31.88 -6.55
N THR A 587 -12.09 -32.86 -6.75
CA THR A 587 -13.45 -32.60 -7.24
C THR A 587 -14.29 -31.85 -6.20
N GLU A 588 -14.15 -32.20 -4.92
CA GLU A 588 -14.86 -31.55 -3.82
C GLU A 588 -14.45 -30.08 -3.70
N GLU A 589 -13.14 -29.82 -3.66
CA GLU A 589 -12.59 -28.49 -3.45
C GLU A 589 -12.87 -27.57 -4.65
N LEU A 590 -12.69 -28.06 -5.88
CA LEU A 590 -13.09 -27.31 -7.08
C LEU A 590 -14.60 -27.04 -7.12
N THR A 591 -15.44 -27.98 -6.69
CA THR A 591 -16.90 -27.79 -6.62
C THR A 591 -17.28 -26.77 -5.56
N ARG A 592 -16.63 -26.81 -4.40
CA ARG A 592 -16.80 -25.82 -3.33
C ARG A 592 -16.42 -24.42 -3.82
N LEU A 593 -15.24 -24.27 -4.42
CA LEU A 593 -14.76 -23.00 -4.96
C LEU A 593 -15.57 -22.52 -6.16
N SER A 594 -16.20 -23.41 -6.94
CA SER A 594 -17.14 -23.03 -8.00
C SER A 594 -18.39 -22.29 -7.50
N LYS A 595 -18.60 -22.25 -6.17
CA LYS A 595 -19.66 -21.50 -5.48
C LYS A 595 -19.08 -20.39 -4.59
N SER A 596 -17.80 -20.07 -4.72
CA SER A 596 -17.15 -18.98 -3.97
C SER A 596 -17.86 -17.64 -4.22
N SER A 597 -17.90 -16.81 -3.19
CA SER A 597 -18.31 -15.40 -3.30
C SER A 597 -17.28 -14.57 -4.08
N ASN A 598 -16.00 -14.95 -4.03
CA ASN A 598 -14.97 -14.36 -4.88
C ASN A 598 -15.16 -14.85 -6.33
N GLN A 599 -15.58 -13.95 -7.21
CA GLN A 599 -15.93 -14.26 -8.59
C GLN A 599 -14.75 -14.78 -9.42
N SER A 600 -13.53 -14.33 -9.13
CA SER A 600 -12.32 -14.75 -9.84
C SER A 600 -11.96 -16.19 -9.51
N VAL A 601 -11.96 -16.53 -8.21
CA VAL A 601 -11.79 -17.90 -7.72
C VAL A 601 -12.91 -18.80 -8.26
N GLN A 602 -14.15 -18.32 -8.21
CA GLN A 602 -15.32 -19.03 -8.72
C GLN A 602 -15.18 -19.37 -10.20
N ALA A 603 -14.83 -18.39 -11.03
CA ALA A 603 -14.64 -18.57 -12.46
C ALA A 603 -13.45 -19.49 -12.77
N ALA A 604 -12.34 -19.39 -12.02
CA ALA A 604 -11.19 -20.27 -12.17
C ALA A 604 -11.54 -21.74 -11.87
N ALA A 605 -12.17 -22.01 -10.72
CA ALA A 605 -12.60 -23.36 -10.36
C ALA A 605 -13.62 -23.95 -11.36
N LYS A 606 -14.62 -23.16 -11.77
CA LYS A 606 -15.59 -23.56 -12.81
C LYS A 606 -14.91 -23.94 -14.12
N ARG A 607 -13.87 -23.21 -14.57
CA ARG A 607 -13.12 -23.52 -15.80
C ARG A 607 -12.45 -24.90 -15.71
N VAL A 608 -11.82 -25.21 -14.57
CA VAL A 608 -11.23 -26.53 -14.35
C VAL A 608 -12.30 -27.62 -14.42
N LEU A 609 -13.41 -27.47 -13.69
CA LEU A 609 -14.51 -28.45 -13.69
C LEU A 609 -15.09 -28.70 -15.07
N LEU A 610 -15.33 -27.64 -15.85
CA LEU A 610 -15.79 -27.77 -17.23
C LEU A 610 -14.79 -28.56 -18.08
N LYS A 611 -13.50 -28.27 -17.93
CA LYS A 611 -12.44 -28.98 -18.66
C LYS A 611 -12.36 -30.46 -18.27
N LEU A 612 -12.60 -30.81 -17.01
CA LEU A 612 -12.66 -32.20 -16.53
C LEU A 612 -13.88 -32.97 -17.06
N LYS A 613 -15.01 -32.29 -17.29
CA LYS A 613 -16.22 -32.89 -17.86
C LYS A 613 -16.11 -33.22 -19.35
N GLU A 614 -15.21 -32.56 -20.09
CA GLU A 614 -14.98 -32.77 -21.53
C GLU A 614 -14.33 -34.12 -21.90
N THR A 615 -14.75 -35.27 -21.37
CA THR A 615 -14.29 -36.58 -21.89
C THR A 615 -15.33 -37.69 -21.90
N THR A 616 -16.00 -37.83 -23.06
CA THR A 616 -16.36 -39.11 -23.71
C THR A 616 -16.71 -38.85 -25.18
N TYR A 617 -15.74 -38.48 -26.02
CA TYR A 617 -15.82 -38.81 -27.45
C TYR A 617 -14.43 -39.12 -27.96
N THR A 618 -14.24 -40.38 -28.31
CA THR A 618 -13.11 -40.95 -29.04
C THR A 618 -12.82 -40.13 -30.30
N GLN A 619 -11.54 -40.10 -30.67
CA GLN A 619 -11.06 -39.61 -31.97
C GLN A 619 -11.83 -40.30 -33.09
N GLY A 620 -12.83 -39.59 -33.62
CA GLY A 620 -13.60 -39.92 -34.81
C GLY A 620 -13.93 -38.61 -35.50
N ALA A 621 -13.61 -38.54 -36.79
CA ALA A 621 -13.55 -37.32 -37.57
C ALA A 621 -14.84 -36.47 -37.58
N ALA A 622 -14.62 -35.16 -37.73
CA ALA A 622 -15.50 -34.20 -38.40
C ALA A 622 -16.98 -34.13 -37.94
N ASN A 623 -17.23 -33.45 -36.82
CA ASN A 623 -18.33 -32.47 -36.71
C ASN A 623 -18.31 -31.78 -35.33
N LYS A 624 -17.38 -30.84 -35.14
CA LYS A 624 -17.57 -29.82 -34.09
C LYS A 624 -18.54 -28.78 -34.66
N GLN A 625 -19.84 -28.96 -34.47
CA GLN A 625 -20.70 -27.78 -34.52
C GLN A 625 -20.36 -26.92 -33.30
N PRO A 626 -19.85 -25.68 -33.47
CA PRO A 626 -19.66 -24.78 -32.34
C PRO A 626 -21.02 -24.60 -31.65
N ARG A 627 -21.04 -24.51 -30.33
CA ARG A 627 -22.26 -24.25 -29.55
C ARG A 627 -22.87 -22.95 -30.09
N THR A 628 -23.88 -23.05 -30.96
CA THR A 628 -24.34 -21.94 -31.81
C THR A 628 -25.11 -20.88 -31.03
N ARG A 629 -25.53 -21.17 -29.80
CA ARG A 629 -26.30 -20.25 -28.97
C ARG A 629 -25.92 -20.37 -27.49
N CYS A 630 -25.39 -19.29 -26.92
CA CYS A 630 -25.12 -19.17 -25.50
C CYS A 630 -26.31 -18.46 -24.83
N ASP A 631 -26.94 -19.10 -23.84
CA ASP A 631 -28.06 -18.52 -23.09
C ASP A 631 -27.70 -17.18 -22.44
N TYR A 632 -26.50 -17.09 -21.84
CA TYR A 632 -26.01 -15.85 -21.25
C TYR A 632 -25.87 -14.71 -22.26
N GLN A 633 -25.37 -15.02 -23.46
CA GLN A 633 -25.26 -14.05 -24.54
C GLN A 633 -26.64 -13.55 -25.01
N GLU A 634 -27.62 -14.44 -25.06
CA GLU A 634 -28.99 -14.09 -25.43
C GLU A 634 -29.67 -13.19 -24.39
N LYS A 635 -29.46 -13.47 -23.09
CA LYS A 635 -29.88 -12.59 -22.00
C LYS A 635 -29.24 -11.19 -22.12
N CYS A 636 -27.94 -11.13 -22.41
CA CYS A 636 -27.24 -9.87 -22.63
C CYS A 636 -27.76 -9.10 -23.86
N ARG A 637 -28.13 -9.78 -24.94
CA ARG A 637 -28.79 -9.16 -26.10
C ARG A 637 -30.18 -8.64 -25.76
N THR A 638 -30.93 -9.38 -24.95
CA THR A 638 -32.26 -8.95 -24.48
C THR A 638 -32.15 -7.69 -23.62
N PHE A 639 -31.14 -7.64 -22.75
CA PHE A 639 -30.79 -6.43 -22.02
C PHE A 639 -30.42 -5.26 -22.95
N LYS A 640 -29.55 -5.47 -23.95
CA LYS A 640 -29.22 -4.44 -24.97
C LYS A 640 -30.48 -3.86 -25.61
N SER A 641 -31.42 -4.72 -26.04
CA SER A 641 -32.67 -4.26 -26.65
C SER A 641 -33.52 -3.41 -25.71
N SER A 642 -33.47 -3.66 -24.39
CA SER A 642 -34.17 -2.84 -23.40
C SER A 642 -33.59 -1.42 -23.25
N LEU A 643 -32.32 -1.21 -23.62
CA LEU A 643 -31.67 0.10 -23.56
C LEU A 643 -32.07 1.03 -24.70
N LYS A 644 -32.79 0.52 -25.73
CA LYS A 644 -33.24 1.28 -26.90
C LYS A 644 -32.11 2.03 -27.63
N LEU A 645 -30.91 1.44 -27.66
CA LEU A 645 -29.76 1.97 -28.40
C LEU A 645 -29.97 1.77 -29.91
N SER A 646 -29.50 2.72 -30.73
CA SER A 646 -29.53 2.57 -32.18
C SER A 646 -28.74 1.34 -32.63
N ASP A 647 -29.31 0.53 -33.53
CA ASP A 647 -28.64 -0.64 -34.07
C ASP A 647 -27.44 -0.27 -34.98
N GLU A 648 -27.39 0.97 -35.47
CA GLU A 648 -26.27 1.49 -36.27
C GLU A 648 -24.95 1.52 -35.48
N PHE A 649 -25.01 1.56 -34.15
CA PHE A 649 -23.81 1.48 -33.32
C PHE A 649 -23.20 0.08 -33.27
N PHE A 650 -23.92 -0.96 -33.67
CA PHE A 650 -23.54 -2.34 -33.39
C PHE A 650 -23.17 -3.13 -34.65
N ASN A 651 -22.19 -4.01 -34.50
CA ASN A 651 -21.80 -4.99 -35.48
C ASN A 651 -21.81 -6.39 -34.86
N PRO A 652 -22.92 -7.15 -35.01
CA PRO A 652 -23.08 -8.46 -34.39
C PRO A 652 -22.00 -9.48 -34.78
N LYS A 653 -21.28 -9.27 -35.89
CA LYS A 653 -20.14 -10.11 -36.32
C LYS A 653 -19.03 -10.15 -35.27
N PHE A 654 -18.90 -9.11 -34.45
CA PHE A 654 -17.87 -8.99 -33.43
C PHE A 654 -18.38 -9.26 -32.00
N ASP A 655 -19.62 -9.74 -31.86
CA ASP A 655 -20.15 -10.19 -30.57
C ASP A 655 -19.33 -11.38 -30.03
N ILE A 656 -18.92 -11.31 -28.77
CA ILE A 656 -18.22 -12.40 -28.10
C ILE A 656 -18.74 -12.54 -26.67
N CYS A 657 -19.24 -13.72 -26.32
CA CYS A 657 -19.58 -14.05 -24.95
C CYS A 657 -18.34 -14.56 -24.19
N TYR A 658 -18.02 -13.96 -23.06
CA TYR A 658 -16.93 -14.35 -22.17
C TYR A 658 -17.42 -15.00 -20.88
N CYS A 659 -18.68 -15.46 -20.83
CA CYS A 659 -19.14 -16.29 -19.72
C CYS A 659 -18.21 -17.51 -19.56
N THR A 660 -18.13 -18.04 -18.34
CA THR A 660 -17.17 -19.10 -18.00
C THR A 660 -17.23 -20.29 -18.95
N GLU A 661 -18.42 -20.67 -19.41
CA GLU A 661 -18.61 -21.77 -20.36
C GLU A 661 -18.07 -21.45 -21.76
N CYS A 662 -18.41 -20.28 -22.31
CA CYS A 662 -17.95 -19.87 -23.64
C CYS A 662 -16.43 -19.67 -23.68
N HIS A 663 -15.86 -19.07 -22.63
CA HIS A 663 -14.42 -18.93 -22.49
C HIS A 663 -13.72 -20.30 -22.42
N ALA A 664 -14.19 -21.19 -21.54
CA ALA A 664 -13.61 -22.54 -21.39
C ALA A 664 -13.68 -23.34 -22.70
N ALA A 665 -14.79 -23.23 -23.44
CA ALA A 665 -14.99 -23.92 -24.71
C ALA A 665 -14.06 -23.40 -25.83
N ARG A 666 -13.79 -22.09 -25.87
CA ARG A 666 -12.81 -21.51 -26.81
C ARG A 666 -11.37 -21.85 -26.42
N GLY A 667 -11.08 -21.93 -25.12
CA GLY A 667 -9.74 -22.21 -24.62
C GLY A 667 -8.79 -21.02 -24.68
N ASP A 668 -9.33 -19.80 -24.78
CA ASP A 668 -8.59 -18.53 -24.83
C ASP A 668 -7.70 -18.35 -23.58
N ASN A 669 -6.63 -17.57 -23.74
CA ASN A 669 -5.80 -17.15 -22.61
C ASN A 669 -6.54 -16.14 -21.73
N LEU A 670 -6.16 -16.06 -20.45
CA LEU A 670 -6.69 -15.08 -19.50
C LEU A 670 -6.26 -13.64 -19.82
N TYR A 671 -5.07 -13.51 -20.37
CA TYR A 671 -4.44 -12.25 -20.69
C TYR A 671 -3.84 -12.33 -22.08
N TYR A 672 -3.85 -11.21 -22.80
CA TYR A 672 -3.18 -11.07 -24.07
C TYR A 672 -2.31 -9.82 -24.06
N THR A 673 -1.22 -9.88 -24.82
CA THR A 673 -0.36 -8.72 -25.08
C THR A 673 -0.71 -8.10 -26.43
N ARG A 674 -0.95 -6.79 -26.47
CA ARG A 674 -1.26 -6.01 -27.69
C ARG A 674 -0.63 -4.62 -27.61
N GLY A 675 -0.55 -3.93 -28.75
CA GLY A 675 -0.04 -2.57 -28.84
C GLY A 675 1.46 -2.49 -29.12
N GLN A 676 1.91 -1.27 -29.40
CA GLN A 676 3.31 -0.90 -29.57
C GLN A 676 3.60 0.38 -28.77
N PRO A 677 4.34 0.30 -27.64
CA PRO A 677 4.94 -0.91 -27.06
C PRO A 677 3.91 -1.96 -26.63
N ALA A 678 4.34 -3.21 -26.48
CA ALA A 678 3.43 -4.30 -26.16
C ALA A 678 2.95 -4.18 -24.69
N LYS A 679 1.64 -4.19 -24.46
CA LYS A 679 1.03 -4.14 -23.13
C LYS A 679 -0.03 -5.20 -22.94
N ASP A 680 -0.08 -5.75 -21.73
CA ASP A 680 -1.04 -6.78 -21.37
C ASP A 680 -2.41 -6.19 -21.02
N TYR A 681 -3.47 -6.93 -21.32
CA TYR A 681 -4.82 -6.65 -20.84
C TYR A 681 -5.54 -7.95 -20.47
N GLY A 682 -6.47 -7.86 -19.52
CA GLY A 682 -7.29 -8.98 -19.06
C GLY A 682 -8.49 -9.24 -19.96
N ILE A 683 -8.75 -10.51 -20.27
CA ILE A 683 -9.97 -10.90 -20.98
C ILE A 683 -11.17 -10.78 -20.04
N PRO A 684 -12.31 -10.23 -20.49
CA PRO A 684 -13.40 -9.88 -19.59
C PRO A 684 -14.28 -11.09 -19.24
N ILE A 685 -13.72 -12.05 -18.50
CA ILE A 685 -14.42 -13.26 -18.08
C ILE A 685 -15.66 -12.90 -17.27
N GLY A 686 -16.78 -13.54 -17.61
CA GLY A 686 -18.08 -13.26 -17.03
C GLY A 686 -18.89 -12.19 -17.77
N TRP A 687 -18.31 -11.49 -18.75
CA TRP A 687 -18.99 -10.45 -19.52
C TRP A 687 -19.46 -10.96 -20.88
N CYS A 688 -20.32 -10.21 -21.55
CA CYS A 688 -20.68 -10.39 -22.95
C CYS A 688 -20.36 -9.12 -23.72
N ARG A 689 -19.50 -9.20 -24.73
CA ARG A 689 -19.24 -8.10 -25.65
C ARG A 689 -20.26 -8.09 -26.76
N LEU A 690 -20.94 -6.96 -26.87
CA LEU A 690 -21.72 -6.57 -28.03
C LEU A 690 -20.79 -5.73 -28.92
N GLY A 691 -20.51 -6.22 -30.12
CA GLY A 691 -19.54 -5.58 -31.03
C GLY A 691 -20.04 -4.20 -31.45
N LEU A 692 -19.19 -3.17 -31.37
CA LEU A 692 -19.52 -1.85 -31.89
C LEU A 692 -19.03 -1.67 -33.32
N MET A 693 -19.70 -0.81 -34.07
CA MET A 693 -19.20 -0.30 -35.34
C MET A 693 -17.98 0.60 -35.07
N VAL A 694 -16.89 0.31 -35.76
CA VAL A 694 -15.62 1.03 -35.56
C VAL A 694 -15.41 1.98 -36.72
N ASN A 695 -15.16 3.26 -36.40
CA ASN A 695 -14.94 4.30 -37.39
C ASN A 695 -13.77 3.95 -38.35
N PRO A 696 -13.86 4.19 -39.67
CA PRO A 696 -12.76 3.96 -40.62
C PRO A 696 -11.40 4.55 -40.21
N ARG A 697 -11.39 5.64 -39.43
CA ARG A 697 -10.18 6.22 -38.83
C ARG A 697 -9.36 5.19 -38.02
N ALA A 698 -10.02 4.26 -37.34
CA ALA A 698 -9.36 3.20 -36.58
C ALA A 698 -8.48 2.29 -37.46
N LYS A 699 -8.94 2.02 -38.70
CA LYS A 699 -8.15 1.26 -39.68
C LYS A 699 -6.96 2.06 -40.17
N ALA A 700 -7.14 3.36 -40.42
CA ALA A 700 -6.05 4.24 -40.86
C ALA A 700 -4.95 4.39 -39.80
N LEU A 701 -5.32 4.40 -38.52
CA LEU A 701 -4.39 4.47 -37.38
C LEU A 701 -3.85 3.10 -36.93
N ASP A 702 -4.33 2.01 -37.54
CA ASP A 702 -3.94 0.63 -37.20
C ASP A 702 -4.10 0.31 -35.69
N VAL A 703 -5.21 0.80 -35.09
CA VAL A 703 -5.37 0.84 -33.63
C VAL A 703 -5.36 -0.55 -32.99
N PHE A 704 -5.88 -1.58 -33.66
CA PHE A 704 -5.93 -2.93 -33.10
C PHE A 704 -4.55 -3.61 -33.00
N ASN A 705 -3.55 -3.10 -33.71
CA ASN A 705 -2.17 -3.60 -33.65
C ASN A 705 -1.26 -2.67 -32.84
N LYS A 706 -1.43 -1.36 -32.97
CA LYS A 706 -0.53 -0.36 -32.36
C LYS A 706 -1.00 0.16 -31.02
N TRP A 707 -2.30 0.22 -30.76
CA TRP A 707 -2.82 0.81 -29.53
C TRP A 707 -3.06 -0.22 -28.44
N HIS A 708 -3.12 0.24 -27.19
CA HIS A 708 -3.38 -0.61 -26.04
C HIS A 708 -4.87 -0.86 -25.87
N VAL A 709 -5.24 -2.05 -25.38
CA VAL A 709 -6.63 -2.37 -25.04
C VAL A 709 -6.89 -1.97 -23.59
N ALA A 710 -8.03 -1.32 -23.35
CA ALA A 710 -8.48 -0.95 -22.01
C ALA A 710 -10.01 -1.01 -21.88
N PHE A 711 -10.48 -0.77 -20.66
CA PHE A 711 -11.88 -0.87 -20.24
C PHE A 711 -12.27 0.38 -19.45
N HIS A 712 -13.46 0.89 -19.70
CA HIS A 712 -14.04 2.00 -18.96
C HIS A 712 -15.41 1.60 -18.40
N GLY A 713 -15.55 1.58 -17.07
CA GLY A 713 -16.85 1.35 -16.44
C GLY A 713 -17.72 2.60 -16.51
N THR A 714 -19.01 2.41 -16.77
CA THR A 714 -19.94 3.53 -16.85
C THR A 714 -21.32 3.13 -16.34
N ARG A 715 -22.18 4.13 -16.18
CA ARG A 715 -23.60 3.92 -15.86
C ARG A 715 -24.33 3.43 -17.10
N VAL A 716 -25.28 2.53 -16.92
CA VAL A 716 -26.09 2.01 -18.03
C VAL A 716 -26.82 3.15 -18.74
N GLU A 717 -27.25 4.18 -18.02
CA GLU A 717 -27.92 5.37 -18.58
C GLU A 717 -27.00 6.21 -19.48
N SER A 718 -25.69 6.23 -19.20
CA SER A 718 -24.72 7.04 -19.92
C SER A 718 -24.30 6.43 -21.25
N VAL A 719 -24.53 5.12 -21.45
CA VAL A 719 -24.08 4.38 -22.65
C VAL A 719 -24.52 5.05 -23.95
N ASN A 720 -25.79 5.45 -24.08
CA ASN A 720 -26.26 6.06 -25.33
C ASN A 720 -25.54 7.37 -25.65
N ALA A 721 -25.40 8.25 -24.65
CA ALA A 721 -24.73 9.53 -24.82
C ALA A 721 -23.26 9.37 -25.21
N ILE A 722 -22.57 8.37 -24.63
CA ILE A 722 -21.17 8.10 -24.97
C ILE A 722 -21.03 7.57 -26.41
N LEU A 723 -21.95 6.69 -26.84
CA LEU A 723 -21.92 6.16 -28.21
C LEU A 723 -22.25 7.23 -29.27
N GLU A 724 -23.14 8.19 -28.96
CA GLU A 724 -23.48 9.31 -29.85
C GLU A 724 -22.32 10.31 -30.00
N GLU A 725 -21.68 10.68 -28.90
CA GLU A 725 -20.67 11.75 -28.87
C GLU A 725 -19.25 11.22 -29.20
N GLY A 726 -19.00 9.93 -29.00
CA GLY A 726 -17.73 9.28 -29.31
C GLY A 726 -16.64 9.55 -28.26
N ASP A 727 -15.49 10.10 -28.68
CA ASP A 727 -14.32 10.34 -27.81
C ASP A 727 -14.39 11.68 -27.04
N VAL A 728 -15.55 11.94 -26.44
CA VAL A 728 -15.78 13.05 -25.51
C VAL A 728 -16.38 12.46 -24.26
N ALA A 729 -15.75 12.79 -23.11
CA ALA A 729 -16.09 12.39 -21.75
C ALA A 729 -16.85 11.06 -21.64
N LEU A 730 -16.19 9.98 -21.22
CA LEU A 730 -16.84 8.66 -21.09
C LEU A 730 -17.96 8.57 -20.01
N GLY A 731 -18.44 9.72 -19.49
CA GLY A 731 -19.70 9.88 -18.76
C GLY A 731 -20.85 10.52 -19.56
N GLY A 732 -20.64 10.91 -20.83
CA GLY A 732 -21.61 11.58 -21.70
C GLY A 732 -21.18 13.02 -22.08
N LYS A 733 -22.11 13.99 -22.02
CA LYS A 733 -21.87 15.37 -22.51
C LYS A 733 -20.87 16.20 -21.67
N LYS A 734 -20.47 15.73 -20.48
CA LYS A 734 -19.53 16.40 -19.56
C LYS A 734 -18.68 15.37 -18.82
N LEU A 735 -17.42 15.71 -18.51
CA LEU A 735 -16.64 14.99 -17.49
C LEU A 735 -17.22 15.38 -16.12
N SER A 736 -17.92 14.45 -15.49
CA SER A 736 -18.51 14.62 -14.15
C SER A 736 -17.66 13.86 -13.13
N GLU A 737 -17.55 14.45 -11.95
CA GLU A 737 -16.86 13.86 -10.81
C GLU A 737 -17.82 12.93 -10.06
N GLU A 738 -17.33 11.76 -9.66
CA GLU A 738 -18.13 10.73 -8.99
C GLU A 738 -17.94 10.82 -7.46
N ASP A 739 -19.01 10.64 -6.69
CA ASP A 739 -19.02 10.80 -5.22
C ASP A 739 -18.12 9.83 -4.45
N GLU A 740 -17.80 8.68 -5.08
CA GLU A 740 -16.95 7.61 -4.51
C GLU A 740 -15.47 7.73 -4.91
N HIS A 741 -15.11 8.68 -5.78
CA HIS A 741 -13.74 8.91 -6.25
C HIS A 741 -13.20 10.26 -5.75
N PHE A 742 -11.92 10.53 -6.04
CA PHE A 742 -11.39 11.88 -5.95
C PHE A 742 -12.23 12.82 -6.83
N ASN A 743 -12.75 13.90 -6.26
CA ASN A 743 -13.46 14.97 -6.96
C ASN A 743 -12.70 16.31 -6.75
N ASP A 744 -13.11 17.40 -7.41
CA ASP A 744 -12.42 18.71 -7.32
C ASP A 744 -12.28 19.14 -5.85
N ASP A 745 -13.18 18.69 -4.97
CA ASP A 745 -13.19 18.96 -3.53
C ASP A 745 -12.37 17.97 -2.68
N ARG A 746 -12.00 16.79 -3.19
CA ARG A 746 -11.41 15.66 -2.42
C ARG A 746 -10.17 15.04 -3.06
N LYS A 747 -9.57 15.65 -4.09
CA LYS A 747 -8.41 15.11 -4.82
C LYS A 747 -7.04 15.44 -4.19
N PRO A 748 -6.00 14.62 -4.40
CA PRO A 748 -4.62 14.98 -4.08
C PRO A 748 -4.19 16.26 -4.82
N THR A 749 -3.34 17.08 -4.22
CA THR A 749 -2.82 18.30 -4.84
C THR A 749 -2.19 18.00 -6.20
N GLY A 750 -2.66 18.66 -7.26
CA GLY A 750 -2.19 18.45 -8.64
C GLY A 750 -2.87 17.29 -9.38
N PHE A 751 -3.70 16.48 -8.71
CA PHE A 751 -4.55 15.51 -9.39
C PHE A 751 -5.64 16.24 -10.17
N ASP A 752 -5.91 15.82 -11.40
CA ASP A 752 -7.02 16.35 -12.19
C ASP A 752 -8.11 15.29 -12.27
N THR A 753 -9.29 15.64 -11.82
CA THR A 753 -10.48 14.79 -11.77
C THR A 753 -11.25 14.84 -13.08
N LYS A 754 -10.99 15.84 -13.93
CA LYS A 754 -11.57 15.98 -15.27
C LYS A 754 -10.71 15.24 -16.28
N GLN A 755 -10.61 13.93 -16.10
CA GLN A 755 -9.90 12.99 -16.98
C GLN A 755 -10.78 11.81 -17.33
N ILE A 756 -10.44 11.14 -18.42
CA ILE A 756 -11.03 9.85 -18.77
C ILE A 756 -10.21 8.77 -18.08
N PHE A 757 -10.85 8.01 -17.19
CA PHE A 757 -10.23 6.89 -16.49
C PHE A 757 -10.54 5.57 -17.17
N VAL A 758 -9.53 4.76 -17.45
CA VAL A 758 -9.63 3.45 -18.08
C VAL A 758 -8.72 2.46 -17.35
N SER A 759 -8.80 1.17 -17.67
CA SER A 759 -7.95 0.15 -17.05
C SER A 759 -7.63 -0.97 -18.02
N PRO A 760 -6.45 -1.64 -17.92
CA PRO A 760 -6.19 -2.89 -18.63
C PRO A 760 -7.00 -4.07 -18.07
N SER A 761 -7.68 -3.90 -16.93
CA SER A 761 -8.48 -4.93 -16.30
C SER A 761 -9.95 -4.53 -16.19
N VAL A 762 -10.82 -5.36 -16.76
CA VAL A 762 -12.26 -5.22 -16.53
C VAL A 762 -12.64 -5.54 -15.07
N ARG A 763 -11.77 -6.22 -14.30
CA ARG A 763 -12.05 -6.47 -12.88
C ARG A 763 -12.07 -5.18 -12.09
N TYR A 764 -11.23 -4.23 -12.50
CA TYR A 764 -11.20 -2.88 -11.97
C TYR A 764 -12.36 -2.05 -12.53
N SER A 765 -12.39 -1.83 -13.85
CA SER A 765 -13.41 -0.99 -14.49
C SER A 765 -14.84 -1.55 -14.36
N GLY A 766 -15.01 -2.82 -14.03
CA GLY A 766 -16.31 -3.46 -13.78
C GLY A 766 -16.78 -3.42 -12.32
N GLY A 767 -15.96 -2.87 -11.41
CA GLY A 767 -16.31 -2.66 -10.01
C GLY A 767 -17.46 -1.67 -9.84
N ASP A 768 -18.17 -1.74 -8.70
CA ASP A 768 -19.37 -0.92 -8.45
C ASP A 768 -19.12 0.58 -8.46
N SER A 769 -17.88 1.00 -8.20
CA SER A 769 -17.48 2.41 -8.26
C SER A 769 -17.43 2.96 -9.69
N TYR A 770 -17.09 2.13 -10.68
CA TYR A 770 -17.04 2.55 -12.10
C TYR A 770 -18.26 2.10 -12.91
N ALA A 771 -18.62 0.83 -12.80
CA ALA A 771 -19.75 0.24 -13.53
C ALA A 771 -20.94 0.10 -12.58
N LYS A 772 -21.68 1.20 -12.39
CA LYS A 772 -22.81 1.26 -11.46
C LYS A 772 -23.87 0.20 -11.82
N PRO A 773 -24.27 -0.66 -10.86
CA PRO A 773 -25.27 -1.67 -11.12
C PRO A 773 -26.66 -1.08 -11.36
N LYS A 774 -27.42 -1.70 -12.26
CA LYS A 774 -28.81 -1.37 -12.58
C LYS A 774 -29.67 -2.63 -12.58
N SER A 775 -30.82 -2.60 -11.91
CA SER A 775 -31.74 -3.74 -11.94
C SER A 775 -32.42 -3.88 -13.32
N PHE A 776 -32.54 -5.11 -13.79
CA PHE A 776 -33.13 -5.49 -15.07
C PHE A 776 -33.99 -6.74 -14.91
N THR A 777 -35.29 -6.64 -15.15
CA THR A 777 -36.19 -7.79 -15.20
C THR A 777 -36.32 -8.31 -16.61
N HIS A 778 -35.96 -9.58 -16.82
CA HIS A 778 -36.00 -10.21 -18.13
C HIS A 778 -37.46 -10.42 -18.59
N PRO A 779 -37.85 -9.92 -19.78
CA PRO A 779 -39.25 -9.82 -20.16
C PRO A 779 -39.96 -11.17 -20.32
N SER A 780 -39.24 -12.23 -20.71
CA SER A 780 -39.85 -13.55 -20.92
C SER A 780 -39.79 -14.49 -19.71
N THR A 781 -38.85 -14.29 -18.79
CA THR A 781 -38.64 -15.21 -17.65
C THR A 781 -39.05 -14.60 -16.33
N ASN A 782 -39.31 -13.28 -16.29
CA ASN A 782 -39.61 -12.49 -15.10
C ASN A 782 -38.54 -12.59 -13.99
N LYS A 783 -37.33 -13.04 -14.35
CA LYS A 783 -36.18 -13.06 -13.46
C LYS A 783 -35.51 -11.69 -13.43
N THR A 784 -35.08 -11.26 -12.26
CA THR A 784 -34.38 -10.00 -12.07
C THR A 784 -32.88 -10.22 -12.06
N TYR A 785 -32.16 -9.32 -12.70
CA TYR A 785 -30.73 -9.33 -12.84
C TYR A 785 -30.17 -7.96 -12.44
N THR A 786 -29.04 -7.97 -11.75
CA THR A 786 -28.18 -6.81 -11.61
C THR A 786 -27.32 -6.70 -12.86
N ALA A 787 -27.51 -5.62 -13.63
CA ALA A 787 -26.84 -5.34 -14.88
C ALA A 787 -25.76 -4.27 -14.75
N LYS A 788 -24.63 -4.47 -15.43
CA LYS A 788 -23.52 -3.51 -15.50
C LYS A 788 -23.06 -3.31 -16.94
N ALA A 789 -22.54 -2.11 -17.22
CA ALA A 789 -22.01 -1.73 -18.52
C ALA A 789 -20.54 -1.26 -18.40
N VAL A 790 -19.70 -1.78 -19.29
CA VAL A 790 -18.30 -1.36 -19.47
C VAL A 790 -18.05 -1.15 -20.96
N LEU A 791 -17.34 -0.11 -21.34
CA LEU A 791 -16.88 0.11 -22.70
C LEU A 791 -15.49 -0.51 -22.89
N GLN A 792 -15.36 -1.35 -23.91
CA GLN A 792 -14.08 -1.89 -24.35
C GLN A 792 -13.52 -1.01 -25.47
N LEU A 793 -12.26 -0.58 -25.30
CA LEU A 793 -11.66 0.45 -26.13
C LEU A 793 -10.18 0.19 -26.43
N CYS A 794 -9.69 0.84 -27.48
CA CYS A 794 -8.27 1.02 -27.76
C CYS A 794 -7.86 2.43 -27.36
N ILE A 795 -6.73 2.58 -26.65
CA ILE A 795 -6.17 3.86 -26.22
C ILE A 795 -4.74 4.04 -26.74
N ASN A 796 -4.44 5.24 -27.23
CA ASN A 796 -3.13 5.58 -27.77
C ASN A 796 -2.05 5.48 -26.66
N PRO A 797 -0.97 4.68 -26.85
CA PRO A 797 0.13 4.51 -25.90
C PRO A 797 0.73 5.80 -25.34
N ASP A 798 0.79 6.86 -26.15
CA ASP A 798 1.44 8.12 -25.78
C ASP A 798 0.51 9.10 -25.05
N SER A 799 -0.78 8.74 -24.91
CA SER A 799 -1.83 9.69 -24.50
C SER A 799 -2.27 9.57 -23.04
N TYR A 800 -1.79 8.58 -22.29
CA TYR A 800 -2.29 8.29 -20.95
C TYR A 800 -1.19 8.12 -19.90
N GLN A 801 -1.57 8.35 -18.65
CA GLN A 801 -0.76 8.12 -17.47
C GLN A 801 -1.24 6.87 -16.73
N VAL A 802 -0.32 6.18 -16.08
CA VAL A 802 -0.60 5.00 -15.25
C VAL A 802 -0.53 5.42 -13.79
N GLY A 803 -1.54 5.06 -13.01
CA GLY A 803 -1.67 5.42 -11.61
C GLY A 803 -2.30 4.31 -10.76
N PRO A 804 -2.28 4.51 -9.43
CA PRO A 804 -2.85 3.56 -8.50
C PRO A 804 -4.36 3.52 -8.60
N GLN A 805 -4.92 2.42 -8.11
CA GLN A 805 -6.35 2.29 -7.88
C GLN A 805 -6.85 3.38 -6.92
N THR A 806 -8.07 3.85 -7.16
CA THR A 806 -8.72 4.91 -6.38
C THR A 806 -9.96 4.42 -5.61
N ILE A 807 -10.22 3.11 -5.57
CA ILE A 807 -11.39 2.49 -4.93
C ILE A 807 -11.12 1.96 -3.51
N GLY A 808 -9.92 2.20 -2.96
CA GLY A 808 -9.56 1.79 -1.60
C GLY A 808 -9.35 0.29 -1.38
N ALA A 809 -9.09 -0.48 -2.45
CA ALA A 809 -8.89 -1.93 -2.33
C ALA A 809 -7.58 -2.28 -1.60
N THR A 810 -7.66 -3.12 -0.56
CA THR A 810 -6.50 -3.61 0.21
C THR A 810 -5.91 -4.91 -0.36
N ALA A 811 -6.69 -5.68 -1.10
CA ALA A 811 -6.26 -6.87 -1.82
C ALA A 811 -6.01 -6.56 -3.30
N GLU A 812 -5.11 -7.29 -3.95
CA GLU A 812 -4.87 -7.18 -5.39
C GLU A 812 -6.16 -7.48 -6.17
N ILE A 813 -6.58 -6.54 -7.02
CA ILE A 813 -7.83 -6.60 -7.77
C ILE A 813 -7.72 -7.57 -8.95
N ASP A 814 -6.55 -7.58 -9.59
CA ASP A 814 -6.24 -8.45 -10.71
C ASP A 814 -4.88 -9.10 -10.45
N PRO A 815 -4.74 -10.44 -10.58
CA PRO A 815 -3.49 -11.12 -10.25
C PRO A 815 -2.34 -10.74 -11.19
N LYS A 816 -2.63 -10.12 -12.35
CA LYS A 816 -1.60 -9.68 -13.30
C LYS A 816 -1.26 -8.19 -13.18
N PHE A 817 -2.20 -7.36 -12.73
CA PHE A 817 -2.00 -5.91 -12.66
C PHE A 817 -2.01 -5.44 -11.22
N SER A 818 -0.88 -4.90 -10.78
CA SER A 818 -0.79 -4.29 -9.46
C SER A 818 -1.83 -3.20 -9.26
N ASN A 819 -2.44 -3.18 -8.08
CA ASN A 819 -3.24 -2.06 -7.61
C ASN A 819 -2.54 -0.70 -7.71
N GLN A 820 -1.21 -0.63 -7.79
CA GLN A 820 -0.48 0.64 -7.97
C GLN A 820 -0.51 1.18 -9.41
N GLU A 821 -0.99 0.41 -10.38
CA GLU A 821 -0.93 0.76 -11.81
C GLU A 821 -2.13 0.31 -12.64
N ILE A 822 -3.19 -0.15 -11.97
CA ILE A 822 -4.38 -0.67 -12.61
C ILE A 822 -5.29 0.43 -13.17
N GLU A 823 -5.11 1.68 -12.77
CA GLU A 823 -5.88 2.83 -13.27
C GLU A 823 -5.05 3.65 -14.26
N TRP A 824 -5.60 3.90 -15.44
CA TRP A 824 -5.01 4.75 -16.47
C TRP A 824 -5.87 5.99 -16.66
N SER A 825 -5.25 7.15 -16.90
CA SER A 825 -5.97 8.41 -17.10
C SER A 825 -5.47 9.17 -18.32
N THR A 826 -6.39 9.78 -19.08
CA THR A 826 -6.06 10.64 -20.22
C THR A 826 -6.95 11.88 -20.29
N LYS A 827 -6.40 12.97 -20.84
CA LYS A 827 -7.11 14.21 -21.20
C LYS A 827 -7.18 14.43 -22.71
N GLU A 828 -6.51 13.59 -23.48
CA GLU A 828 -6.33 13.81 -24.91
C GLU A 828 -7.55 13.36 -25.69
N ARG A 829 -8.19 14.29 -26.40
CA ARG A 829 -9.28 13.97 -27.32
C ARG A 829 -8.74 13.28 -28.58
N GLY A 830 -9.48 12.33 -29.10
CA GLY A 830 -9.11 11.54 -30.28
C GLY A 830 -8.11 10.42 -29.98
N SER A 831 -7.83 10.14 -28.70
CA SER A 831 -6.89 9.14 -28.23
C SER A 831 -7.55 7.79 -27.89
N ILE A 832 -8.89 7.73 -27.93
CA ILE A 832 -9.68 6.53 -27.61
C ILE A 832 -10.55 6.13 -28.79
N ILE A 833 -10.60 4.83 -29.07
CA ILE A 833 -11.52 4.23 -30.04
C ILE A 833 -12.32 3.11 -29.34
N LEU A 834 -13.64 3.31 -29.22
CA LEU A 834 -14.54 2.28 -28.70
C LEU A 834 -14.76 1.19 -29.76
N TYR A 835 -14.79 -0.08 -29.33
CA TYR A 835 -15.08 -1.20 -30.23
C TYR A 835 -15.96 -2.29 -29.62
N GLY A 836 -16.32 -2.18 -28.34
CA GLY A 836 -17.26 -3.11 -27.72
C GLY A 836 -18.01 -2.50 -26.55
N LEU A 837 -19.30 -2.84 -26.42
CA LEU A 837 -20.06 -2.65 -25.19
C LEU A 837 -20.07 -3.99 -24.44
N LEU A 838 -19.43 -4.04 -23.28
CA LEU A 838 -19.45 -5.18 -22.39
C LEU A 838 -20.63 -5.06 -21.43
N VAL A 839 -21.46 -6.10 -21.42
CA VAL A 839 -22.59 -6.25 -20.51
C VAL A 839 -22.29 -7.40 -19.56
N LYS A 840 -22.57 -7.19 -18.28
CA LYS A 840 -22.62 -8.26 -17.29
C LYS A 840 -23.98 -8.26 -16.62
N LEU A 841 -24.59 -9.43 -16.56
CA LEU A 841 -25.81 -9.73 -15.83
C LEU A 841 -25.48 -10.74 -14.74
N ASP A 842 -25.80 -10.38 -13.50
CA ASP A 842 -25.75 -11.27 -12.34
C ASP A 842 -27.20 -11.47 -11.85
N GLU A 843 -27.67 -12.71 -11.73
CA GLU A 843 -29.06 -12.99 -11.29
C GLU A 843 -29.24 -12.58 -9.83
N GLU A 844 -30.29 -11.81 -9.53
CA GLU A 844 -30.66 -11.46 -8.16
C GLU A 844 -31.32 -12.68 -7.50
N ASN A 845 -30.88 -13.03 -6.29
CA ASN A 845 -31.41 -14.19 -5.55
C ASN A 845 -32.77 -13.92 -4.94
#